data_AF-A0A512U7C8-F1
#
_entry.id   AF-A0A512U7C8-F1
#
_cell.length_a   1.000
_cell.length_b   1.000
_cell.length_c   1.000
_cell.angle_alpha   90.00
_cell.angle_beta   90.00
_cell.angle_gamma   90.00
#
_symmetry.space_group_name_H-M   'P 1'
#
loop_
_entity.id
_entity.type
_entity.pdbx_description
1 polymer ?
#
loop_
_entity_poly.entity_id
_entity_poly.type
_entity_poly.pdbx_seq_one_letter_code
_entity_poly.pdbx_strand_id
1 'polypeptide(L)'
;MSNEPRLAQVRLYNPLLDALFNPREKSPLKNTIHELAQANSDFCILVPPAYVLQNCTDFSKQRLSDLCYTNEEFVRSHIIRTASASPTSMSPVSKQTSLIYSTVNGKQILLKNKAIFTGKGFKNSVRVRVVSVGHFVAVSPCYRKGSIFALIYIEASLYGPEPCLESPSKDVMALPRSPIINHQYPTIGFEELLRKFPVLSKTMSPSFYTLFHHNNREFLALRTHKKLPLNEIQQLFDLLVQRASQIVQNTVNADTADGERAYNILRSLSSQNPGLDMNRLIHEYVELNMYDHIWSSLVYQYNDVAPGEPIDDPESPKTVLTQALYRDLSCLSLNQLDIPVVDPWDLNILHRRVADAIKIFATLSGPNITNQRHKITIIKETVSTLTADATDAFSGPVIDADTLIGLLIMVVVHSKVPNLECHLFYIRHFGISHHKTDPKAAYSPEDDLGFMSYILSNIDAVIFHLHDSGQTSDNGDTSDNGHLAEMSAASAKNYKFWYAIQKQDIGAVENFLDAVEVEFSDKELPKQHVLRSRNINGESCFHLAIRTRNHHLFSMLLDRTEPWILVEDLIFDKNTSTNQNLLMTALQEEVPEIINDLIDVLVSSCTPQEQILYLNAKDINGRSVGHYLSHDLAALDRLGHLINWEAKDLNSHTPLFTLCRHYDHPNYKDLVRKGFGLVMKANNSDLISYDAHTDKAGNTLLHALARAIPESQLLSQPRVLVDVNEMNNKGVTPAALFVRYNRVENLETLFNDVRLIFDLEEPKYCYNLMDYYSFSASKSLSGPNEEFSRIESCVADKYFHEYYPAENNMEIGFVNARYDGHSSDWSVNTFHCKSKAGKFVASKYISMDKLRYFYKVQKHLAPMSFLPSEEVFWANFPRGKITAPICSKYKSNRFLEHFSMFFALSNYLRCDARKQFLRTFARCCKEENVSGLDVMNEVSIAKEAARNAAGDVKLSHSNVQEILYFVEYTISDLSKYRSVLYQLNRVAALGAAKQNDLRNVTDQFFHNIDGLGIKKSDDIMQFRRIDCPYLELQKYTGWIESCVDEMLSKCGHMIQKVRVWEETTVR
;
A
#
# COMPACT_ATOMS: atom_id res chain seq x y z
N MET A 1 -36.15 39.14 39.81
CA MET A 1 -35.42 38.14 39.01
C MET A 1 -36.26 37.89 37.77
N SER A 2 -35.92 38.63 36.73
CA SER A 2 -36.75 39.00 35.59
C SER A 2 -36.58 38.04 34.42
N ASN A 3 -37.67 37.81 33.70
CA ASN A 3 -37.80 37.15 32.40
C ASN A 3 -36.59 37.35 31.48
N GLU A 4 -35.64 36.41 31.46
CA GLU A 4 -34.78 36.21 30.29
C GLU A 4 -35.54 35.30 29.31
N PRO A 5 -35.63 35.65 28.02
CA PRO A 5 -36.27 34.80 27.02
C PRO A 5 -35.50 33.48 26.97
N ARG A 6 -36.16 32.37 27.32
CA ARG A 6 -35.59 31.03 27.14
C ARG A 6 -35.32 30.84 25.65
N LEU A 7 -34.05 30.93 25.24
CA LEU A 7 -33.61 30.42 23.95
C LEU A 7 -34.22 29.03 23.75
N ALA A 8 -35.00 28.85 22.68
CA ALA A 8 -35.59 27.56 22.34
C ALA A 8 -34.51 26.47 22.43
N GLN A 9 -34.83 25.32 23.03
CA GLN A 9 -33.85 24.27 23.28
C GLN A 9 -33.37 23.68 21.94
N VAL A 10 -32.27 24.21 21.41
CA VAL A 10 -31.65 23.77 20.14
C VAL A 10 -31.16 22.33 20.31
N ARG A 11 -31.75 21.40 19.55
CA ARG A 11 -31.41 19.95 19.55
C ARG A 11 -30.19 19.67 18.68
N LEU A 12 -29.28 18.81 19.10
CA LEU A 12 -28.19 18.31 18.24
C LEU A 12 -28.69 17.20 17.30
N TYR A 13 -28.07 17.00 16.14
CA TYR A 13 -28.45 15.95 15.18
C TYR A 13 -28.11 14.55 15.68
N ASN A 14 -26.97 14.39 16.36
CA ASN A 14 -26.59 13.14 17.01
C ASN A 14 -27.37 12.95 18.33
N PRO A 15 -28.30 11.97 18.42
CA PRO A 15 -29.20 11.83 19.57
C PRO A 15 -28.47 11.39 20.85
N LEU A 16 -27.35 10.68 20.75
CA LEU A 16 -26.54 10.28 21.91
C LEU A 16 -25.88 11.51 22.56
N LEU A 17 -25.26 12.37 21.74
CA LEU A 17 -24.65 13.61 22.23
C LEU A 17 -25.69 14.59 22.75
N ASP A 18 -26.86 14.70 22.09
CA ASP A 18 -27.97 15.52 22.56
C ASP A 18 -28.49 15.05 23.92
N ALA A 19 -28.65 13.74 24.12
CA ALA A 19 -29.14 13.17 25.37
C ALA A 19 -28.19 13.43 26.55
N LEU A 20 -26.88 13.41 26.31
CA LEU A 20 -25.85 13.64 27.34
C LEU A 20 -25.63 15.13 27.64
N PHE A 21 -25.47 15.96 26.60
CA PHE A 21 -25.02 17.35 26.75
C PHE A 21 -26.13 18.40 26.64
N ASN A 22 -27.35 17.98 26.30
CA ASN A 22 -28.54 18.82 26.26
C ASN A 22 -29.77 18.12 26.90
N PRO A 23 -29.65 17.67 28.16
CA PRO A 23 -30.66 16.82 28.79
C PRO A 23 -31.98 17.54 29.05
N ARG A 24 -33.09 16.78 29.05
CA ARG A 24 -34.42 17.26 29.48
C ARG A 24 -34.50 17.30 31.02
N GLU A 25 -35.33 18.18 31.57
CA GLU A 25 -35.55 18.31 33.04
C GLU A 25 -35.95 16.98 33.73
N LYS A 26 -36.62 16.08 33.00
CA LYS A 26 -37.01 14.73 33.43
C LYS A 26 -36.27 13.62 32.65
N SER A 27 -34.97 13.75 32.43
CA SER A 27 -34.15 12.71 31.78
C SER A 27 -33.95 11.48 32.69
N PRO A 28 -34.03 10.24 32.19
CA PRO A 28 -33.66 9.04 32.93
C PRO A 28 -32.14 8.94 33.14
N LEU A 29 -31.33 9.72 32.42
CA LEU A 29 -29.86 9.67 32.45
C LEU A 29 -29.22 10.52 33.57
N LYS A 30 -29.99 10.99 34.56
CA LYS A 30 -29.51 11.93 35.60
C LYS A 30 -28.27 11.41 36.34
N ASN A 31 -28.25 10.12 36.68
CA ASN A 31 -27.13 9.50 37.38
C ASN A 31 -25.86 9.48 36.52
N THR A 32 -25.99 9.04 35.26
CA THR A 32 -24.88 9.06 34.29
C THR A 32 -24.35 10.48 34.05
N ILE A 33 -25.22 11.48 33.90
CA ILE A 33 -24.82 12.89 33.72
C ILE A 33 -24.08 13.41 34.95
N HIS A 34 -24.56 13.08 36.16
CA HIS A 34 -23.91 13.49 37.41
C HIS A 34 -22.50 12.88 37.54
N GLU A 35 -22.34 11.60 37.21
CA GLU A 35 -21.03 10.91 37.19
C GLU A 35 -20.06 11.56 36.20
N LEU A 36 -20.53 11.89 34.99
CA LEU A 36 -19.75 12.60 33.96
C LEU A 36 -19.34 14.02 34.40
N ALA A 37 -20.21 14.73 35.11
CA ALA A 37 -19.97 16.10 35.57
C ALA A 37 -18.90 16.20 36.67
N GLN A 38 -18.69 15.15 37.45
CA GLN A 38 -17.68 15.13 38.51
C GLN A 38 -16.25 14.96 37.96
N ALA A 39 -16.08 14.20 36.88
CA ALA A 39 -14.77 13.79 36.36
C ALA A 39 -14.73 13.68 34.82
N ASN A 40 -14.85 14.81 34.11
CA ASN A 40 -14.89 14.85 32.65
C ASN A 40 -13.68 14.19 31.95
N SER A 41 -12.48 14.28 32.55
CA SER A 41 -11.25 13.71 32.00
C SER A 41 -11.18 12.18 32.01
N ASP A 42 -12.03 11.54 32.82
CA ASP A 42 -11.90 10.10 33.13
C ASP A 42 -12.71 9.23 32.19
N PHE A 43 -13.58 9.85 31.39
CA PHE A 43 -14.48 9.19 30.48
C PHE A 43 -14.17 9.54 29.03
N CYS A 44 -14.38 8.58 28.14
CA CYS A 44 -14.39 8.79 26.70
C CYS A 44 -15.70 8.22 26.15
N ILE A 45 -16.32 8.94 25.21
CA ILE A 45 -17.62 8.55 24.65
C ILE A 45 -17.39 7.93 23.28
N LEU A 46 -17.94 6.74 23.07
CA LEU A 46 -17.99 6.06 21.79
C LEU A 46 -19.22 6.58 21.04
N VAL A 47 -19.02 7.26 19.93
CA VAL A 47 -20.08 7.98 19.22
C VAL A 47 -20.36 7.29 17.88
N PRO A 48 -21.49 6.55 17.75
CA PRO A 48 -21.94 6.06 16.46
C PRO A 48 -22.36 7.22 15.53
N PRO A 49 -22.36 7.00 14.20
CA PRO A 49 -22.76 8.01 13.23
C PRO A 49 -24.21 8.43 13.46
N ALA A 50 -24.51 9.72 13.28
CA ALA A 50 -25.85 10.23 13.55
C ALA A 50 -26.93 9.53 12.69
N TYR A 51 -26.68 9.30 11.40
CA TYR A 51 -27.62 8.56 10.54
C TYR A 51 -27.85 7.12 10.99
N VAL A 52 -26.85 6.44 11.57
CA VAL A 52 -27.03 5.10 12.13
C VAL A 52 -27.97 5.16 13.33
N LEU A 53 -27.74 6.12 14.23
CA LEU A 53 -28.61 6.28 15.40
C LEU A 53 -30.04 6.68 15.03
N GLN A 54 -30.23 7.45 13.96
CA GLN A 54 -31.56 7.90 13.52
C GLN A 54 -32.32 6.82 12.72
N ASN A 55 -31.61 6.05 11.88
CA ASN A 55 -32.24 5.20 10.86
C ASN A 55 -32.10 3.68 11.12
N CYS A 56 -31.34 3.26 12.12
CA CYS A 56 -31.15 1.84 12.43
C CYS A 56 -31.82 1.43 13.75
N THR A 57 -32.05 0.13 13.87
CA THR A 57 -32.52 -0.51 15.12
C THR A 57 -31.42 -1.33 15.77
N ASP A 58 -31.57 -1.60 17.07
CA ASP A 58 -30.76 -2.58 17.77
C ASP A 58 -31.14 -4.02 17.34
N PHE A 59 -30.38 -5.02 17.83
CA PHE A 59 -30.69 -6.44 17.64
C PHE A 59 -32.08 -6.89 18.15
N SER A 60 -32.76 -6.07 18.95
CA SER A 60 -34.12 -6.31 19.45
C SER A 60 -35.18 -5.52 18.67
N LYS A 61 -34.81 -4.92 17.54
CA LYS A 61 -35.65 -4.09 16.65
C LYS A 61 -36.19 -2.80 17.28
N GLN A 62 -35.56 -2.29 18.34
CA GLN A 62 -35.86 -0.98 18.91
C GLN A 62 -35.06 0.10 18.21
N ARG A 63 -35.67 1.26 17.93
CA ARG A 63 -34.99 2.39 17.29
C ARG A 63 -33.84 2.89 18.17
N LEU A 64 -32.64 2.99 17.59
CA LEU A 64 -31.45 3.44 18.33
C LEU A 64 -31.61 4.88 18.84
N SER A 65 -32.35 5.73 18.13
CA SER A 65 -32.67 7.11 18.52
C SER A 65 -33.40 7.16 19.86
N ASP A 66 -34.38 6.27 20.05
CA ASP A 66 -35.22 6.22 21.23
C ASP A 66 -34.42 5.69 22.43
N LEU A 67 -33.56 4.69 22.18
CA LEU A 67 -32.65 4.13 23.18
C LEU A 67 -31.69 5.18 23.75
N CYS A 68 -31.21 6.13 22.93
CA CYS A 68 -30.33 7.21 23.39
C CYS A 68 -30.97 8.06 24.50
N TYR A 69 -32.28 8.29 24.46
CA TYR A 69 -32.98 9.14 25.43
C TYR A 69 -33.63 8.38 26.58
N THR A 70 -33.97 7.10 26.38
CA THR A 70 -34.80 6.32 27.31
C THR A 70 -34.03 5.24 28.07
N ASN A 71 -32.95 4.70 27.50
CA ASN A 71 -32.27 3.52 28.03
C ASN A 71 -30.87 3.87 28.58
N GLU A 72 -30.75 3.93 29.91
CA GLU A 72 -29.48 4.22 30.58
C GLU A 72 -28.41 3.13 30.36
N GLU A 73 -28.81 1.86 30.21
CA GLU A 73 -27.86 0.77 29.93
C GLU A 73 -27.18 0.94 28.57
N PHE A 74 -27.96 1.28 27.53
CA PHE A 74 -27.47 1.54 26.19
C PHE A 74 -26.44 2.69 26.19
N VAL A 75 -26.78 3.82 26.82
CA VAL A 75 -25.89 4.98 26.90
C VAL A 75 -24.62 4.66 27.67
N ARG A 76 -24.71 4.01 28.84
CA ARG A 76 -23.53 3.64 29.65
C ARG A 76 -22.61 2.63 28.96
N SER A 77 -23.12 1.80 28.06
CA SER A 77 -22.31 0.90 27.22
C SER A 77 -21.50 1.63 26.16
N HIS A 78 -21.88 2.85 25.78
CA HIS A 78 -21.14 3.71 24.84
C HIS A 78 -20.18 4.67 25.56
N ILE A 79 -19.97 4.54 26.87
CA ILE A 79 -19.04 5.38 27.64
C ILE A 79 -17.99 4.48 28.28
N ILE A 80 -16.71 4.79 28.06
CA ILE A 80 -15.58 3.99 28.56
C ILE A 80 -14.80 4.73 29.64
N ARG A 81 -14.32 4.00 30.65
CA ARG A 81 -13.44 4.55 31.70
C ARG A 81 -11.98 4.48 31.26
N THR A 82 -11.34 5.63 31.09
CA THR A 82 -9.97 5.75 30.56
C THR A 82 -8.92 5.05 31.42
N ALA A 83 -9.07 5.06 32.75
CA ALA A 83 -8.14 4.45 33.71
C ALA A 83 -8.22 2.91 33.79
N SER A 84 -9.20 2.27 33.13
CA SER A 84 -9.42 0.82 33.21
C SER A 84 -8.67 -0.02 32.17
N ALA A 85 -7.76 0.61 31.40
CA ALA A 85 -7.06 -0.04 30.30
C ALA A 85 -6.05 -1.08 30.80
N SER A 86 -6.33 -2.36 30.63
CA SER A 86 -5.37 -3.44 30.90
C SER A 86 -4.69 -3.93 29.60
N PRO A 87 -3.35 -4.10 29.58
CA PRO A 87 -2.67 -4.71 28.45
C PRO A 87 -3.01 -6.20 28.37
N THR A 88 -3.35 -6.69 27.17
CA THR A 88 -3.51 -8.14 26.95
C THR A 88 -2.15 -8.82 26.94
N SER A 89 -1.99 -9.87 27.76
CA SER A 89 -0.73 -10.64 27.86
C SER A 89 -0.52 -11.47 26.60
N MET A 90 0.21 -10.98 25.60
CA MET A 90 0.81 -11.77 24.51
C MET A 90 2.01 -11.05 23.88
N SER A 91 3.17 -11.74 23.92
CA SER A 91 4.49 -11.59 23.23
C SER A 91 5.00 -10.25 22.61
N PRO A 92 6.33 -9.97 22.69
CA PRO A 92 6.91 -8.63 22.51
C PRO A 92 7.34 -8.27 21.07
N VAL A 93 6.55 -8.56 20.02
CA VAL A 93 6.97 -8.31 18.62
C VAL A 93 5.96 -7.52 17.77
N SER A 94 4.91 -6.91 18.32
CA SER A 94 4.08 -5.99 17.52
C SER A 94 3.60 -4.77 18.32
N LYS A 95 4.15 -3.59 17.99
CA LYS A 95 3.68 -2.29 18.49
C LYS A 95 2.32 -1.93 17.89
N GLN A 96 1.27 -2.67 18.28
CA GLN A 96 -0.13 -2.27 18.28
C GLN A 96 -0.77 -2.90 19.53
N THR A 97 -0.64 -2.22 20.67
CA THR A 97 -1.12 -2.70 21.97
C THR A 97 -2.63 -2.91 21.92
N SER A 98 -3.05 -4.16 22.06
CA SER A 98 -4.45 -4.55 22.24
C SER A 98 -4.87 -4.21 23.67
N LEU A 99 -5.82 -3.29 23.84
CA LEU A 99 -6.23 -2.75 25.14
C LEU A 99 -7.67 -3.11 25.46
N ILE A 100 -7.92 -3.60 26.67
CA ILE A 100 -9.27 -3.86 27.17
C ILE A 100 -9.73 -2.69 28.01
N TYR A 101 -10.88 -2.11 27.68
CA TYR A 101 -11.54 -1.07 28.47
C TYR A 101 -12.80 -1.60 29.14
N SER A 102 -13.09 -1.09 30.33
CA SER A 102 -14.38 -1.26 30.98
C SER A 102 -15.27 -0.06 30.67
N THR A 103 -16.48 -0.35 30.20
CA THR A 103 -17.57 0.62 30.05
C THR A 103 -18.09 1.05 31.42
N VAL A 104 -18.85 2.14 31.45
CA VAL A 104 -19.40 2.71 32.69
C VAL A 104 -20.40 1.77 33.38
N ASN A 105 -21.05 0.86 32.64
CA ASN A 105 -21.87 -0.23 33.19
C ASN A 105 -21.12 -1.57 33.39
N GLY A 106 -19.78 -1.57 33.34
CA GLY A 106 -18.95 -2.73 33.69
C GLY A 106 -18.77 -3.78 32.58
N LYS A 107 -19.32 -3.56 31.38
CA LYS A 107 -19.05 -4.42 30.20
C LYS A 107 -17.65 -4.16 29.65
N GLN A 108 -17.04 -5.18 29.06
CA GLN A 108 -15.70 -5.09 28.49
C GLN A 108 -15.74 -4.85 26.99
N ILE A 109 -14.85 -4.00 26.51
CA ILE A 109 -14.56 -3.84 25.08
C ILE A 109 -13.06 -4.01 24.84
N LEU A 110 -12.70 -4.56 23.69
CA LEU A 110 -11.31 -4.70 23.23
C LEU A 110 -11.07 -3.71 22.10
N LEU A 111 -10.14 -2.78 22.28
CA LEU A 111 -9.63 -1.92 21.22
C LEU A 111 -8.36 -2.55 20.64
N LYS A 112 -8.47 -3.07 19.41
CA LYS A 112 -7.37 -3.68 18.66
C LYS A 112 -7.38 -3.19 17.23
N ASN A 113 -6.22 -2.73 16.75
CA ASN A 113 -6.02 -2.28 15.36
C ASN A 113 -7.06 -1.24 14.90
N LYS A 114 -7.40 -0.28 15.76
CA LYS A 114 -8.46 0.73 15.53
C LYS A 114 -9.84 0.13 15.20
N ALA A 115 -10.12 -1.05 15.72
CA ALA A 115 -11.45 -1.62 15.79
C ALA A 115 -11.79 -1.95 17.25
N ILE A 116 -13.04 -1.72 17.61
CA ILE A 116 -13.65 -2.07 18.87
C ILE A 116 -14.36 -3.40 18.70
N PHE A 117 -14.07 -4.33 19.59
CA PHE A 117 -14.74 -5.62 19.70
C PHE A 117 -15.49 -5.65 21.02
N THR A 118 -16.79 -5.95 20.98
CA THR A 118 -17.56 -6.16 22.20
C THR A 118 -17.10 -7.45 22.90
N GLY A 119 -16.92 -7.37 24.22
CA GLY A 119 -16.42 -8.46 25.04
C GLY A 119 -17.44 -8.91 26.09
N LYS A 120 -16.94 -9.33 27.26
CA LYS A 120 -17.78 -9.82 28.36
C LYS A 120 -18.86 -8.79 28.76
N GLY A 121 -20.10 -9.24 28.86
CA GLY A 121 -21.26 -8.41 29.26
C GLY A 121 -22.11 -7.89 28.08
N PHE A 122 -21.65 -8.03 26.84
CA PHE A 122 -22.49 -7.82 25.66
C PHE A 122 -23.16 -9.15 25.25
N LYS A 123 -24.44 -9.09 24.82
CA LYS A 123 -25.18 -10.27 24.35
C LYS A 123 -24.63 -10.79 23.01
N ASN A 124 -24.25 -9.87 22.13
CA ASN A 124 -23.76 -10.16 20.79
C ASN A 124 -22.33 -9.65 20.61
N SER A 125 -21.52 -10.42 19.88
CA SER A 125 -20.16 -10.03 19.48
C SER A 125 -20.24 -9.15 18.23
N VAL A 126 -19.79 -7.90 18.35
CA VAL A 126 -19.80 -6.91 17.27
C VAL A 126 -18.39 -6.35 17.12
N ARG A 127 -17.94 -6.27 15.86
CA ARG A 127 -16.73 -5.57 15.48
C ARG A 127 -17.13 -4.24 14.84
N VAL A 128 -16.61 -3.15 15.38
CA VAL A 128 -16.88 -1.79 14.88
C VAL A 128 -15.55 -1.06 14.71
N ARG A 129 -15.24 -0.61 13.51
CA ARG A 129 -14.06 0.22 13.23
C ARG A 129 -14.18 1.60 13.87
N VAL A 130 -13.05 2.13 14.34
CA VAL A 130 -12.91 3.53 14.76
C VAL A 130 -12.65 4.37 13.51
N VAL A 131 -13.47 5.40 13.33
CA VAL A 131 -13.40 6.33 12.19
C VAL A 131 -12.41 7.45 12.49
N SER A 132 -12.60 8.14 13.63
CA SER A 132 -11.78 9.28 14.04
C SER A 132 -11.91 9.55 15.55
N VAL A 133 -11.19 10.56 16.04
CA VAL A 133 -11.28 11.04 17.43
C VAL A 133 -11.57 12.53 17.45
N GLY A 134 -12.24 13.00 18.50
CA GLY A 134 -12.60 14.41 18.66
C GLY A 134 -12.87 14.78 20.10
N HIS A 135 -13.45 15.97 20.30
CA HIS A 135 -13.96 16.37 21.61
C HIS A 135 -15.31 17.07 21.51
N PHE A 136 -16.01 17.11 22.64
CA PHE A 136 -17.24 17.87 22.82
C PHE A 136 -17.08 18.86 23.97
N VAL A 137 -17.43 20.12 23.74
CA VAL A 137 -17.47 21.15 24.79
C VAL A 137 -18.83 21.09 25.46
N ALA A 138 -18.86 20.82 26.77
CA ALA A 138 -20.12 20.72 27.50
C ALA A 138 -20.78 22.09 27.66
N VAL A 139 -22.04 22.19 27.23
CA VAL A 139 -22.81 23.44 27.20
C VAL A 139 -23.87 23.51 28.30
N SER A 140 -24.29 22.36 28.82
CA SER A 140 -25.34 22.29 29.84
C SER A 140 -24.84 22.79 31.21
N PRO A 141 -25.67 23.54 31.98
CA PRO A 141 -25.32 24.02 33.33
C PRO A 141 -24.96 22.93 34.33
N CYS A 142 -25.30 21.67 34.05
CA CYS A 142 -24.97 20.54 34.93
C CYS A 142 -23.48 20.17 34.93
N TYR A 143 -22.71 20.64 33.95
CA TYR A 143 -21.27 20.41 33.86
C TYR A 143 -20.48 21.60 34.37
N ARG A 144 -19.24 21.37 34.84
CA ARG A 144 -18.33 22.48 35.14
C ARG A 144 -18.07 23.27 33.85
N LYS A 145 -18.02 24.60 33.97
CA LYS A 145 -17.77 25.48 32.82
C LYS A 145 -16.46 25.11 32.13
N GLY A 146 -16.47 25.08 30.80
CA GLY A 146 -15.30 24.74 30.00
C GLY A 146 -14.89 23.25 30.04
N SER A 147 -15.73 22.36 30.59
CA SER A 147 -15.46 20.92 30.57
C SER A 147 -15.47 20.38 29.15
N ILE A 148 -14.40 19.68 28.78
CA ILE A 148 -14.26 19.02 27.49
C ILE A 148 -14.30 17.51 27.69
N PHE A 149 -15.03 16.82 26.82
CA PHE A 149 -15.17 15.36 26.81
C PHE A 149 -14.53 14.77 25.55
N ALA A 150 -13.73 13.71 25.71
CA ALA A 150 -13.12 13.02 24.57
C ALA A 150 -14.15 12.13 23.86
N LEU A 151 -14.14 12.17 22.53
CA LEU A 151 -15.00 11.37 21.66
C LEU A 151 -14.15 10.42 20.80
N ILE A 152 -14.60 9.17 20.68
CA ILE A 152 -14.12 8.20 19.69
C ILE A 152 -15.29 7.91 18.76
N TYR A 153 -15.19 8.34 17.51
CA TYR A 153 -16.22 8.08 16.51
C TYR A 153 -16.06 6.65 15.97
N ILE A 154 -17.16 5.92 15.95
CA ILE A 154 -17.19 4.51 15.56
C ILE A 154 -18.14 4.33 14.36
N GLU A 155 -17.89 3.34 13.51
CA GLU A 155 -18.66 3.19 12.25
C GLU A 155 -20.12 2.75 12.44
N ALA A 156 -20.46 2.18 13.60
CA ALA A 156 -21.78 1.66 13.92
C ALA A 156 -22.03 1.62 15.44
N SER A 157 -23.25 1.29 15.85
CA SER A 157 -23.59 1.05 17.25
C SER A 157 -22.98 -0.27 17.76
N LEU A 158 -22.62 -0.33 19.05
CA LEU A 158 -22.19 -1.59 19.70
C LEU A 158 -23.32 -2.62 19.82
N TYR A 159 -24.56 -2.22 19.52
CA TYR A 159 -25.75 -3.06 19.50
C TYR A 159 -26.20 -3.41 18.06
N GLY A 160 -25.29 -3.28 17.09
CA GLY A 160 -25.50 -3.63 15.68
C GLY A 160 -26.26 -2.56 14.90
N PRO A 161 -25.98 -2.40 13.59
CA PRO A 161 -26.89 -1.72 12.68
C PRO A 161 -27.78 -2.77 12.00
N GLU A 162 -29.03 -2.92 12.42
CA GLU A 162 -30.06 -3.46 11.52
C GLU A 162 -30.75 -2.27 10.83
N PRO A 163 -30.73 -2.20 9.48
CA PRO A 163 -31.45 -1.14 8.78
C PRO A 163 -32.93 -1.27 9.12
N CYS A 164 -33.57 -0.16 9.49
CA CYS A 164 -35.01 -0.15 9.69
C CYS A 164 -35.67 -0.60 8.37
N LEU A 165 -36.55 -1.61 8.43
CA LEU A 165 -37.32 -2.10 7.28
C LEU A 165 -38.36 -1.04 6.87
N GLU A 166 -37.90 0.06 6.30
CA GLU A 166 -38.70 1.00 5.52
C GLU A 166 -37.89 1.25 4.24
N SER A 167 -38.09 0.38 3.25
CA SER A 167 -37.48 0.55 1.93
C SER A 167 -38.07 1.79 1.23
N PRO A 168 -37.27 2.76 0.77
CA PRO A 168 -37.67 3.53 -0.41
C PRO A 168 -37.83 2.54 -1.58
N SER A 169 -38.75 2.85 -2.50
CA SER A 169 -39.09 2.01 -3.65
C SER A 169 -37.85 1.53 -4.38
N LYS A 170 -37.63 0.22 -4.39
CA LYS A 170 -36.64 -0.44 -5.25
C LYS A 170 -37.17 -0.41 -6.69
N ASP A 171 -36.99 0.72 -7.33
CA ASP A 171 -36.87 0.82 -8.78
C ASP A 171 -35.84 1.90 -9.04
N VAL A 172 -35.01 1.68 -10.06
CA VAL A 172 -33.81 2.44 -10.45
C VAL A 172 -32.51 1.81 -9.96
N MET A 173 -32.01 0.93 -10.84
CA MET A 173 -30.60 0.58 -11.07
C MET A 173 -29.95 -0.52 -10.21
N ALA A 174 -30.11 -1.77 -10.66
CA ALA A 174 -29.07 -2.79 -10.51
C ALA A 174 -29.08 -3.77 -11.71
N LEU A 175 -28.07 -3.67 -12.57
CA LEU A 175 -27.68 -4.67 -13.58
C LEU A 175 -26.61 -5.63 -12.99
N PRO A 176 -26.36 -6.81 -13.61
CA PRO A 176 -25.98 -8.04 -12.90
C PRO A 176 -24.48 -8.22 -12.63
N ARG A 177 -24.23 -9.16 -11.71
CA ARG A 177 -22.93 -9.65 -11.20
C ARG A 177 -22.10 -10.41 -12.24
N SER A 178 -20.79 -10.49 -11.97
CA SER A 178 -19.87 -11.53 -12.50
C SER A 178 -18.73 -11.78 -11.48
N PRO A 179 -17.95 -12.87 -11.56
CA PRO A 179 -18.25 -14.23 -12.00
C PRO A 179 -18.01 -15.28 -10.90
N ILE A 180 -18.37 -16.51 -11.21
CA ILE A 180 -18.28 -17.73 -10.40
C ILE A 180 -16.80 -18.14 -10.25
N ILE A 181 -16.36 -18.34 -9.00
CA ILE A 181 -15.03 -18.88 -8.68
C ILE A 181 -15.06 -20.39 -8.94
N ASN A 182 -14.37 -20.84 -9.99
CA ASN A 182 -14.10 -22.26 -10.22
C ASN A 182 -13.31 -22.82 -9.03
N HIS A 183 -13.94 -23.72 -8.28
CA HIS A 183 -13.29 -24.45 -7.19
C HIS A 183 -12.45 -25.56 -7.82
N GLN A 184 -11.12 -25.35 -7.91
CA GLN A 184 -10.19 -26.47 -8.07
C GLN A 184 -10.09 -27.19 -6.73
N TYR A 185 -10.56 -28.45 -6.68
CA TYR A 185 -10.44 -29.30 -5.50
C TYR A 185 -8.97 -29.73 -5.29
N PRO A 186 -8.45 -29.75 -4.05
CA PRO A 186 -7.09 -30.20 -3.78
C PRO A 186 -6.96 -31.73 -3.96
N THR A 187 -6.01 -32.17 -4.78
CA THR A 187 -5.61 -33.58 -4.94
C THR A 187 -4.89 -34.11 -3.69
N ILE A 188 -5.39 -35.19 -3.08
CA ILE A 188 -4.84 -35.82 -1.86
C ILE A 188 -3.80 -36.89 -2.26
N GLY A 189 -2.60 -36.87 -1.67
CA GLY A 189 -1.54 -37.88 -1.90
C GLY A 189 -1.54 -39.04 -0.88
N PHE A 190 -0.88 -40.17 -1.20
CA PHE A 190 -0.83 -41.36 -0.32
C PHE A 190 -0.05 -41.11 0.99
N GLU A 191 1.05 -40.36 0.94
CA GLU A 191 1.79 -39.94 2.14
C GLU A 191 0.90 -39.09 3.08
N GLU A 192 0.12 -38.18 2.50
CA GLU A 192 -0.83 -37.36 3.24
C GLU A 192 -1.96 -38.21 3.86
N LEU A 193 -2.37 -39.28 3.18
CA LEU A 193 -3.33 -40.28 3.67
C LEU A 193 -2.74 -41.06 4.87
N LEU A 194 -1.48 -41.49 4.80
CA LEU A 194 -0.81 -42.12 5.96
C LEU A 194 -0.70 -41.17 7.15
N ARG A 195 -0.43 -39.88 6.91
CA ARG A 195 -0.34 -38.84 7.96
C ARG A 195 -1.70 -38.50 8.58
N LYS A 196 -2.76 -38.43 7.78
CA LYS A 196 -4.13 -38.12 8.24
C LYS A 196 -4.79 -39.28 8.99
N PHE A 197 -4.40 -40.52 8.69
CA PHE A 197 -4.98 -41.73 9.29
C PHE A 197 -3.91 -42.56 10.03
N PRO A 198 -3.65 -42.28 11.32
CA PRO A 198 -2.60 -42.95 12.11
C PRO A 198 -2.71 -44.48 12.17
N VAL A 199 -3.93 -45.03 12.02
CA VAL A 199 -4.16 -46.49 11.97
C VAL A 199 -3.52 -47.11 10.72
N LEU A 200 -3.62 -46.44 9.58
CA LEU A 200 -2.99 -46.89 8.32
C LEU A 200 -1.47 -46.75 8.41
N SER A 201 -0.96 -45.65 9.00
CA SER A 201 0.48 -45.49 9.23
C SER A 201 1.04 -46.58 10.16
N LYS A 202 0.38 -46.88 11.28
CA LYS A 202 0.85 -47.91 12.23
C LYS A 202 0.95 -49.31 11.61
N THR A 203 0.03 -49.65 10.71
CA THR A 203 -0.07 -50.98 10.10
C THR A 203 0.79 -51.11 8.84
N MET A 204 0.81 -50.11 7.96
CA MET A 204 1.47 -50.19 6.66
C MET A 204 2.92 -49.69 6.66
N SER A 205 3.27 -48.70 7.50
CA SER A 205 4.60 -48.06 7.45
C SER A 205 5.78 -49.03 7.73
N PRO A 206 5.70 -50.00 8.67
CA PRO A 206 6.81 -50.95 8.89
C PRO A 206 7.12 -51.82 7.67
N SER A 207 6.07 -52.26 6.95
CA SER A 207 6.21 -53.04 5.73
C SER A 207 6.75 -52.20 4.58
N PHE A 208 6.28 -50.96 4.42
CA PHE A 208 6.84 -50.02 3.44
C PHE A 208 8.30 -49.64 3.75
N TYR A 209 8.63 -49.42 5.04
CA TYR A 209 10.00 -49.17 5.46
C TYR A 209 10.93 -50.32 5.05
N THR A 210 10.49 -51.57 5.24
CA THR A 210 11.25 -52.75 4.83
C THR A 210 11.40 -52.84 3.31
N LEU A 211 10.34 -52.55 2.55
CA LEU A 211 10.35 -52.56 1.09
C LEU A 211 11.36 -51.55 0.53
N PHE A 212 11.31 -50.30 1.01
CA PHE A 212 12.19 -49.21 0.56
C PHE A 212 13.54 -49.15 1.31
N HIS A 213 13.82 -50.06 2.24
CA HIS A 213 15.08 -50.07 3.00
C HIS A 213 16.27 -50.43 2.10
N HIS A 214 17.42 -49.76 2.28
CA HIS A 214 18.65 -50.02 1.51
C HIS A 214 19.17 -51.46 1.60
N ASN A 215 18.86 -52.19 2.68
CA ASN A 215 19.25 -53.59 2.89
C ASN A 215 18.36 -54.61 2.18
N ASN A 216 17.30 -54.19 1.49
CA ASN A 216 16.46 -55.09 0.73
C ASN A 216 17.25 -55.65 -0.47
N ARG A 217 17.62 -56.94 -0.40
CA ARG A 217 18.44 -57.62 -1.42
C ARG A 217 17.71 -57.78 -2.76
N GLU A 218 16.38 -57.80 -2.77
CA GLU A 218 15.55 -57.98 -3.98
C GLU A 218 15.67 -56.78 -4.93
N PHE A 219 15.80 -55.56 -4.38
CA PHE A 219 15.89 -54.31 -5.16
C PHE A 219 17.25 -53.60 -5.03
N LEU A 220 18.27 -54.30 -4.53
CA LEU A 220 19.61 -53.74 -4.34
C LEU A 220 20.23 -53.28 -5.67
N ALA A 221 19.91 -53.97 -6.76
CA ALA A 221 20.38 -53.66 -8.11
C ALA A 221 20.05 -52.21 -8.52
N LEU A 222 18.82 -51.74 -8.25
CA LEU A 222 18.37 -50.36 -8.52
C LEU A 222 19.12 -49.28 -7.71
N ARG A 223 19.84 -49.67 -6.66
CA ARG A 223 20.59 -48.75 -5.78
C ARG A 223 22.10 -48.83 -5.98
N THR A 224 22.58 -49.77 -6.78
CA THR A 224 24.00 -49.91 -7.11
C THR A 224 24.29 -49.22 -8.43
N HIS A 225 25.39 -48.45 -8.51
CA HIS A 225 25.88 -47.86 -9.77
C HIS A 225 26.53 -48.92 -10.68
N LYS A 226 25.78 -49.96 -11.05
CA LYS A 226 26.19 -51.00 -12.00
C LYS A 226 25.34 -50.90 -13.27
N LYS A 227 25.92 -51.26 -14.41
CA LYS A 227 25.21 -51.30 -15.68
C LYS A 227 24.08 -52.33 -15.62
N LEU A 228 22.84 -51.87 -15.76
CA LEU A 228 21.59 -52.62 -15.80
C LEU A 228 20.79 -52.26 -17.08
N PRO A 229 20.44 -53.22 -17.94
CA PRO A 229 19.67 -52.93 -19.16
C PRO A 229 18.33 -52.27 -18.84
N LEU A 230 17.85 -51.37 -19.71
CA LEU A 230 16.67 -50.54 -19.46
C LEU A 230 15.41 -51.37 -19.15
N ASN A 231 15.24 -52.52 -19.80
CA ASN A 231 14.14 -53.45 -19.57
C ASN A 231 14.19 -54.09 -18.16
N GLU A 232 15.39 -54.38 -17.64
CA GLU A 232 15.54 -54.92 -16.28
C GLU A 232 15.19 -53.87 -15.22
N ILE A 233 15.52 -52.59 -15.45
CA ILE A 233 15.13 -51.48 -14.57
C ILE A 233 13.60 -51.35 -14.52
N GLN A 234 12.92 -51.44 -15.68
CA GLN A 234 11.46 -51.41 -15.76
C GLN A 234 10.82 -52.59 -15.01
N GLN A 235 11.28 -53.82 -15.26
CA GLN A 235 10.77 -55.02 -14.60
C GLN A 235 10.92 -54.97 -13.08
N LEU A 236 12.05 -54.46 -12.58
CA LEU A 236 12.29 -54.30 -11.15
C LEU A 236 11.38 -53.23 -10.53
N PHE A 237 11.07 -52.14 -11.26
CA PHE A 237 10.11 -51.14 -10.81
C PHE A 237 8.68 -51.69 -10.74
N ASP A 238 8.23 -52.39 -11.78
CA ASP A 238 6.91 -53.04 -11.82
C ASP A 238 6.75 -54.04 -10.67
N LEU A 239 7.80 -54.83 -10.39
CA LEU A 239 7.84 -55.73 -9.25
C LEU A 239 7.71 -54.97 -7.92
N LEU A 240 8.34 -53.80 -7.80
CA LEU A 240 8.25 -52.96 -6.60
C LEU A 240 6.83 -52.42 -6.38
N VAL A 241 6.17 -51.95 -7.45
CA VAL A 241 4.76 -51.52 -7.41
C VAL A 241 3.82 -52.67 -7.04
N GLN A 242 4.06 -53.87 -7.58
CA GLN A 242 3.31 -55.09 -7.20
C GLN A 242 3.49 -55.43 -5.72
N ARG A 243 4.72 -55.39 -5.19
CA ARG A 243 4.99 -55.63 -3.77
C ARG A 243 4.33 -54.57 -2.87
N ALA A 244 4.37 -53.30 -3.25
CA ALA A 244 3.69 -52.21 -2.55
C ALA A 244 2.17 -52.41 -2.51
N SER A 245 1.59 -52.85 -3.64
CA SER A 245 0.16 -53.15 -3.74
C SER A 245 -0.23 -54.36 -2.87
N GLN A 246 0.63 -55.38 -2.81
CA GLN A 246 0.45 -56.54 -1.94
C GLN A 246 0.47 -56.17 -0.46
N ILE A 247 1.30 -55.20 -0.03
CA ILE A 247 1.33 -54.70 1.36
C ILE A 247 -0.03 -54.11 1.74
N VAL A 248 -0.62 -53.29 0.86
CA VAL A 248 -1.94 -52.68 1.09
C VAL A 248 -3.02 -53.77 1.13
N GLN A 249 -3.02 -54.71 0.18
CA GLN A 249 -3.98 -55.82 0.16
C GLN A 249 -3.88 -56.72 1.40
N ASN A 250 -2.67 -57.08 1.83
CA ASN A 250 -2.45 -57.90 3.02
C ASN A 250 -2.92 -57.21 4.29
N THR A 251 -2.78 -55.89 4.37
CA THR A 251 -3.22 -55.09 5.53
C THR A 251 -4.75 -54.98 5.58
N VAL A 252 -5.37 -54.82 4.42
CA VAL A 252 -6.83 -54.74 4.26
C VAL A 252 -7.51 -56.09 4.54
N ASN A 253 -6.88 -57.19 4.13
CA ASN A 253 -7.41 -58.55 4.26
C ASN A 253 -6.95 -59.25 5.56
N ALA A 254 -6.28 -58.55 6.48
CA ALA A 254 -5.84 -59.15 7.73
C ALA A 254 -7.02 -59.34 8.69
N ASP A 255 -7.20 -60.55 9.22
CA ASP A 255 -8.18 -60.92 10.26
C ASP A 255 -7.82 -60.31 11.64
N THR A 256 -7.69 -58.99 11.70
CA THR A 256 -7.34 -58.22 12.89
C THR A 256 -8.23 -56.99 13.02
N ALA A 257 -8.47 -56.53 14.25
CA ALA A 257 -9.29 -55.34 14.51
C ALA A 257 -8.75 -54.06 13.84
N ASP A 258 -7.45 -53.98 13.57
CA ASP A 258 -6.83 -52.86 12.86
C ASP A 258 -6.98 -53.00 11.32
N GLY A 259 -7.05 -54.23 10.78
CA GLY A 259 -7.33 -54.52 9.36
C GLY A 259 -8.76 -54.15 8.95
N GLU A 260 -9.76 -54.50 9.76
CA GLU A 260 -11.16 -54.08 9.52
C GLU A 260 -11.32 -52.55 9.56
N ARG A 261 -10.63 -51.87 10.48
CA ARG A 261 -10.61 -50.39 10.54
C ARG A 261 -9.95 -49.79 9.31
N ALA A 262 -8.84 -50.37 8.84
CA ALA A 262 -8.15 -49.94 7.63
C ALA A 262 -9.05 -50.08 6.38
N TYR A 263 -9.74 -51.21 6.23
CA TYR A 263 -10.71 -51.44 5.15
C TYR A 263 -11.85 -50.43 5.17
N ASN A 264 -12.45 -50.18 6.34
CA ASN A 264 -13.55 -49.23 6.49
C ASN A 264 -13.12 -47.78 6.18
N ILE A 265 -11.91 -47.37 6.57
CA ILE A 265 -11.36 -46.03 6.25
C ILE A 265 -11.18 -45.88 4.74
N LEU A 266 -10.53 -46.84 4.07
CA LEU A 266 -10.32 -46.79 2.63
C LEU A 266 -11.64 -46.80 1.85
N ARG A 267 -12.62 -47.61 2.26
CA ARG A 267 -13.96 -47.63 1.66
C ARG A 267 -14.70 -46.30 1.84
N SER A 268 -14.56 -45.66 3.00
CA SER A 268 -15.17 -44.33 3.24
C SER A 268 -14.54 -43.24 2.36
N LEU A 269 -13.21 -43.29 2.15
CA LEU A 269 -12.48 -42.34 1.31
C LEU A 269 -12.85 -42.46 -0.17
N SER A 270 -12.99 -43.68 -0.68
CA SER A 270 -13.48 -43.93 -2.04
C SER A 270 -14.94 -43.50 -2.24
N SER A 271 -15.78 -43.56 -1.19
CA SER A 271 -17.17 -43.11 -1.26
C SER A 271 -17.34 -41.58 -1.24
N GLN A 272 -16.44 -40.86 -0.56
CA GLN A 272 -16.45 -39.40 -0.46
C GLN A 272 -15.79 -38.71 -1.66
N ASN A 273 -14.90 -39.41 -2.39
CA ASN A 273 -14.16 -38.87 -3.53
C ASN A 273 -14.27 -39.83 -4.74
N PRO A 274 -15.28 -39.65 -5.62
CA PRO A 274 -15.55 -40.58 -6.74
C PRO A 274 -14.48 -40.63 -7.85
N GLY A 275 -13.34 -39.94 -7.69
CA GLY A 275 -12.18 -39.97 -8.61
C GLY A 275 -10.87 -40.44 -7.97
N LEU A 276 -10.91 -41.00 -6.75
CA LEU A 276 -9.72 -41.44 -6.02
C LEU A 276 -9.35 -42.89 -6.39
N ASP A 277 -8.30 -43.06 -7.19
CA ASP A 277 -7.74 -44.36 -7.56
C ASP A 277 -6.60 -44.77 -6.60
N MET A 278 -6.81 -45.84 -5.84
CA MET A 278 -5.84 -46.34 -4.87
C MET A 278 -4.58 -46.93 -5.51
N ASN A 279 -4.70 -47.60 -6.66
CA ASN A 279 -3.55 -48.17 -7.36
C ASN A 279 -2.63 -47.05 -7.84
N ARG A 280 -3.24 -45.95 -8.29
CA ARG A 280 -2.52 -44.74 -8.64
C ARG A 280 -1.79 -44.11 -7.45
N LEU A 281 -2.46 -43.95 -6.31
CA LEU A 281 -1.82 -43.38 -5.12
C LEU A 281 -0.64 -44.23 -4.61
N ILE A 282 -0.75 -45.57 -4.70
CA ILE A 282 0.33 -46.49 -4.35
C ILE A 282 1.51 -46.35 -5.33
N HIS A 283 1.23 -46.26 -6.62
CA HIS A 283 2.23 -46.04 -7.65
C HIS A 283 2.99 -44.71 -7.44
N GLU A 284 2.26 -43.60 -7.24
CA GLU A 284 2.85 -42.28 -6.95
C GLU A 284 3.70 -42.29 -5.67
N TYR A 285 3.33 -43.10 -4.66
CA TYR A 285 4.10 -43.27 -3.44
C TYR A 285 5.39 -44.08 -3.67
N VAL A 286 5.35 -45.10 -4.52
CA VAL A 286 6.53 -45.86 -4.94
C VAL A 286 7.50 -44.98 -5.72
N GLU A 287 6.99 -44.19 -6.67
CA GLU A 287 7.78 -43.19 -7.39
C GLU A 287 8.46 -42.23 -6.42
N LEU A 288 7.70 -41.61 -5.50
CA LEU A 288 8.24 -40.65 -4.54
C LEU A 288 9.44 -41.20 -3.73
N ASN A 289 9.42 -42.48 -3.36
CA ASN A 289 10.46 -43.11 -2.54
C ASN A 289 11.64 -43.68 -3.35
N MET A 290 11.45 -44.00 -4.63
CA MET A 290 12.45 -44.69 -5.46
C MET A 290 12.94 -43.87 -6.65
N TYR A 291 12.34 -42.70 -6.92
CA TYR A 291 12.63 -41.85 -8.07
C TYR A 291 14.13 -41.56 -8.19
N ASP A 292 14.80 -41.10 -7.14
CA ASP A 292 16.23 -40.72 -7.21
C ASP A 292 17.13 -41.89 -7.62
N HIS A 293 16.82 -43.10 -7.15
CA HIS A 293 17.57 -44.32 -7.46
C HIS A 293 17.33 -44.80 -8.90
N ILE A 294 16.06 -44.77 -9.34
CA ILE A 294 15.69 -45.13 -10.71
C ILE A 294 16.24 -44.10 -11.69
N TRP A 295 16.07 -42.81 -11.40
CA TRP A 295 16.55 -41.70 -12.20
C TRP A 295 18.06 -41.72 -12.35
N SER A 296 18.82 -41.89 -11.25
CA SER A 296 20.28 -41.98 -11.32
C SER A 296 20.77 -43.21 -12.11
N SER A 297 20.08 -44.35 -11.98
CA SER A 297 20.38 -45.55 -12.76
C SER A 297 20.10 -45.35 -14.26
N LEU A 298 18.98 -44.72 -14.61
CA LEU A 298 18.65 -44.39 -16.00
C LEU A 298 19.66 -43.39 -16.58
N VAL A 299 19.92 -42.26 -15.91
CA VAL A 299 20.88 -41.24 -16.37
C VAL A 299 22.28 -41.82 -16.56
N TYR A 300 22.71 -42.76 -15.70
CA TYR A 300 23.98 -43.46 -15.86
C TYR A 300 24.05 -44.21 -17.20
N GLN A 301 22.96 -44.85 -17.64
CA GLN A 301 22.92 -45.55 -18.93
C GLN A 301 22.99 -44.61 -20.13
N TYR A 302 22.29 -43.47 -20.06
CA TYR A 302 22.29 -42.50 -21.14
C TYR A 302 23.64 -41.75 -21.25
N ASN A 303 24.42 -41.66 -20.17
CA ASN A 303 25.74 -41.00 -20.19
C ASN A 303 26.90 -41.92 -20.58
N ASP A 304 26.76 -43.24 -20.44
CA ASP A 304 27.82 -44.24 -20.73
C ASP A 304 27.93 -44.59 -22.23
N VAL A 305 26.95 -44.19 -23.05
CA VAL A 305 26.81 -44.56 -24.46
C VAL A 305 27.26 -43.41 -25.39
N ALA A 306 27.96 -43.74 -26.48
CA ALA A 306 28.38 -42.75 -27.46
C ALA A 306 27.17 -42.13 -28.19
N PRO A 307 27.17 -40.82 -28.50
CA PRO A 307 26.04 -40.19 -29.19
C PRO A 307 25.67 -40.91 -30.49
N GLY A 308 24.40 -41.25 -30.66
CA GLY A 308 23.84 -41.92 -31.84
C GLY A 308 23.88 -43.45 -31.80
N GLU A 309 24.54 -44.06 -30.81
CA GLU A 309 24.50 -45.52 -30.60
C GLU A 309 23.25 -45.94 -29.78
N PRO A 310 22.67 -47.11 -30.08
CA PRO A 310 21.63 -47.69 -29.23
C PRO A 310 22.22 -48.09 -27.86
N ILE A 311 21.43 -47.95 -26.80
CA ILE A 311 21.88 -48.19 -25.42
C ILE A 311 22.09 -49.69 -25.13
N ASP A 312 21.15 -50.54 -25.55
CA ASP A 312 21.17 -51.99 -25.28
C ASP A 312 20.85 -52.84 -26.53
N ASP A 313 19.77 -52.53 -27.25
CA ASP A 313 19.21 -53.29 -28.40
C ASP A 313 18.98 -52.32 -29.59
N PRO A 314 19.07 -52.72 -30.87
CA PRO A 314 18.67 -51.91 -32.03
C PRO A 314 17.33 -51.14 -31.93
N GLU A 315 16.35 -51.62 -31.15
CA GLU A 315 15.08 -50.91 -30.90
C GLU A 315 15.14 -49.90 -29.73
N SER A 316 16.27 -49.79 -29.02
CA SER A 316 16.43 -48.88 -27.87
C SER A 316 16.65 -47.42 -28.28
N PRO A 317 16.25 -46.44 -27.44
CA PRO A 317 16.42 -45.02 -27.74
C PRO A 317 17.89 -44.67 -27.92
N LYS A 318 18.21 -43.89 -28.96
CA LYS A 318 19.56 -43.37 -29.20
C LYS A 318 19.74 -42.04 -28.47
N THR A 319 20.96 -41.77 -28.02
CA THR A 319 21.34 -40.48 -27.41
C THR A 319 21.69 -39.46 -28.50
N VAL A 320 20.85 -38.44 -28.68
CA VAL A 320 20.98 -37.47 -29.78
C VAL A 320 21.26 -36.06 -29.23
N LEU A 321 20.57 -35.69 -28.16
CA LEU A 321 20.55 -34.34 -27.61
C LEU A 321 21.72 -34.11 -26.65
N THR A 322 22.86 -33.69 -27.22
CA THR A 322 24.07 -33.40 -26.46
C THR A 322 24.20 -31.91 -26.13
N GLN A 323 24.98 -31.58 -25.10
CA GLN A 323 25.32 -30.19 -24.78
C GLN A 323 26.05 -29.48 -25.94
N ALA A 324 26.81 -30.22 -26.75
CA ALA A 324 27.46 -29.70 -27.94
C ALA A 324 26.45 -29.31 -29.02
N LEU A 325 25.43 -30.16 -29.25
CA LEU A 325 24.33 -29.89 -30.18
C LEU A 325 23.53 -28.65 -29.76
N TYR A 326 23.14 -28.56 -28.48
CA TYR A 326 22.45 -27.38 -27.94
C TYR A 326 23.26 -26.08 -28.10
N ARG A 327 24.59 -26.17 -28.03
CA ARG A 327 25.47 -25.02 -28.27
C ARG A 327 25.52 -24.67 -29.76
N ASP A 328 25.64 -25.67 -30.62
CA ASP A 328 25.72 -25.49 -32.07
C ASP A 328 24.46 -24.81 -32.64
N LEU A 329 23.29 -25.22 -32.16
CA LEU A 329 21.99 -24.66 -32.55
C LEU A 329 21.55 -23.46 -31.71
N SER A 330 22.42 -22.91 -30.85
CA SER A 330 22.04 -21.85 -29.90
C SER A 330 21.65 -20.51 -30.53
N CYS A 331 22.00 -20.30 -31.80
CA CYS A 331 21.69 -19.09 -32.56
C CYS A 331 20.69 -19.36 -33.70
N LEU A 332 20.00 -20.50 -33.67
CA LEU A 332 18.93 -20.80 -34.61
C LEU A 332 17.79 -19.78 -34.46
N SER A 333 17.13 -19.45 -35.57
CA SER A 333 16.02 -18.50 -35.61
C SER A 333 14.77 -19.15 -36.19
N LEU A 334 13.59 -18.70 -35.73
CA LEU A 334 12.30 -19.27 -36.15
C LEU A 334 12.07 -19.23 -37.67
N ASN A 335 12.51 -18.15 -38.33
CA ASN A 335 12.34 -18.00 -39.78
C ASN A 335 13.12 -19.03 -40.62
N GLN A 336 14.00 -19.83 -40.00
CA GLN A 336 14.84 -20.85 -40.64
C GLN A 336 14.31 -22.28 -40.45
N LEU A 337 13.07 -22.44 -39.95
CA LEU A 337 12.44 -23.73 -39.64
C LEU A 337 11.16 -23.98 -40.46
N ASP A 338 11.09 -23.46 -41.69
CA ASP A 338 9.96 -23.61 -42.62
C ASP A 338 8.58 -23.29 -42.05
N ILE A 339 8.53 -22.33 -41.12
CA ILE A 339 7.29 -21.88 -40.50
C ILE A 339 6.50 -21.01 -41.50
N PRO A 340 5.22 -21.32 -41.79
CA PRO A 340 4.41 -20.63 -42.81
C PRO A 340 3.90 -19.24 -42.36
N VAL A 341 4.49 -18.66 -41.31
CA VAL A 341 4.10 -17.35 -40.77
C VAL A 341 5.09 -16.29 -41.24
N VAL A 342 4.58 -15.37 -42.05
CA VAL A 342 5.38 -14.29 -42.66
C VAL A 342 5.10 -12.96 -41.98
N ASP A 343 3.87 -12.78 -41.50
CA ASP A 343 3.43 -11.52 -40.95
C ASP A 343 4.12 -11.18 -39.62
N PRO A 344 4.70 -9.97 -39.48
CA PRO A 344 5.47 -9.60 -38.28
C PRO A 344 4.71 -9.69 -36.96
N TRP A 345 3.39 -9.44 -36.95
CA TRP A 345 2.57 -9.52 -35.74
C TRP A 345 2.36 -10.97 -35.27
N ASP A 346 2.14 -11.90 -36.18
CA ASP A 346 1.98 -13.32 -35.85
C ASP A 346 3.32 -13.93 -35.44
N LEU A 347 4.42 -13.49 -36.05
CA LEU A 347 5.78 -13.87 -35.66
C LEU A 347 6.09 -13.47 -34.21
N ASN A 348 5.67 -12.28 -33.76
CA ASN A 348 5.81 -11.89 -32.35
C ASN A 348 5.06 -12.81 -31.40
N ILE A 349 3.85 -13.24 -31.78
CA ILE A 349 3.04 -14.17 -30.99
C ILE A 349 3.76 -15.51 -30.88
N LEU A 350 4.30 -16.03 -31.99
CA LEU A 350 5.07 -17.27 -32.00
C LEU A 350 6.33 -17.18 -31.14
N HIS A 351 7.13 -16.12 -31.27
CA HIS A 351 8.31 -15.90 -30.43
C HIS A 351 7.95 -15.86 -28.95
N ARG A 352 6.84 -15.23 -28.58
CA ARG A 352 6.35 -15.19 -27.19
C ARG A 352 5.92 -16.57 -26.70
N ARG A 353 5.11 -17.30 -27.48
CA ARG A 353 4.69 -18.68 -27.16
C ARG A 353 5.90 -19.59 -26.96
N VAL A 354 6.90 -19.50 -27.84
CA VAL A 354 8.16 -20.27 -27.73
C VAL A 354 8.94 -19.88 -26.48
N ALA A 355 9.10 -18.59 -26.18
CA ALA A 355 9.81 -18.13 -24.99
C ALA A 355 9.14 -18.60 -23.69
N ASP A 356 7.81 -18.59 -23.62
CA ASP A 356 7.07 -19.08 -22.46
C ASP A 356 7.09 -20.61 -22.37
N ALA A 357 6.95 -21.31 -23.50
CA ALA A 357 7.10 -22.77 -23.58
C ALA A 357 8.50 -23.24 -23.16
N ILE A 358 9.57 -22.52 -23.50
CA ILE A 358 10.94 -22.80 -23.04
C ILE A 358 11.04 -22.75 -21.52
N LYS A 359 10.46 -21.72 -20.89
CA LYS A 359 10.48 -21.59 -19.43
C LYS A 359 9.76 -22.76 -18.76
N ILE A 360 8.59 -23.14 -19.28
CA ILE A 360 7.80 -24.28 -18.78
C ILE A 360 8.58 -25.58 -18.96
N PHE A 361 9.06 -25.86 -20.17
CA PHE A 361 9.77 -27.09 -20.51
C PHE A 361 11.08 -27.22 -19.72
N ALA A 362 11.82 -26.13 -19.50
CA ALA A 362 13.04 -26.12 -18.70
C ALA A 362 12.82 -26.59 -17.24
N THR A 363 11.61 -26.42 -16.69
CA THR A 363 11.27 -26.91 -15.34
C THR A 363 11.33 -28.44 -15.21
N LEU A 364 11.34 -29.17 -16.33
CA LEU A 364 11.51 -30.63 -16.36
C LEU A 364 12.80 -31.09 -15.68
N SER A 365 13.84 -30.24 -15.69
CA SER A 365 15.12 -30.43 -15.01
C SER A 365 15.12 -30.08 -13.51
N GLY A 366 13.99 -29.61 -12.98
CA GLY A 366 13.87 -29.13 -11.61
C GLY A 366 13.94 -30.26 -10.56
N PRO A 367 14.51 -30.00 -9.36
CA PRO A 367 14.70 -31.01 -8.33
C PRO A 367 13.40 -31.52 -7.70
N ASN A 368 12.28 -30.80 -7.86
CA ASN A 368 10.98 -31.15 -7.29
C ASN A 368 10.12 -32.02 -8.22
N ILE A 369 10.65 -32.41 -9.39
CA ILE A 369 9.93 -33.22 -10.39
C ILE A 369 10.29 -34.69 -10.19
N THR A 370 9.65 -35.32 -9.20
CA THR A 370 9.93 -36.69 -8.75
C THR A 370 8.89 -37.72 -9.16
N ASN A 371 7.93 -37.34 -10.01
CA ASN A 371 6.94 -38.28 -10.53
C ASN A 371 6.64 -38.04 -12.02
N GLN A 372 6.14 -39.09 -12.66
CA GLN A 372 5.78 -39.14 -14.07
C GLN A 372 4.67 -38.13 -14.39
N ARG A 373 3.68 -37.99 -13.50
CA ARG A 373 2.55 -37.08 -13.70
C ARG A 373 2.98 -35.63 -13.86
N HIS A 374 3.88 -35.13 -13.02
CA HIS A 374 4.39 -33.76 -13.12
C HIS A 374 5.17 -33.58 -14.42
N LYS A 375 5.97 -34.57 -14.85
CA LYS A 375 6.65 -34.53 -16.16
C LYS A 375 5.65 -34.45 -17.32
N ILE A 376 4.58 -35.27 -17.28
CA ILE A 376 3.50 -35.25 -18.27
C ILE A 376 2.80 -33.88 -18.28
N THR A 377 2.48 -33.33 -17.11
CA THR A 377 1.84 -32.00 -17.00
C THR A 377 2.71 -30.92 -17.64
N ILE A 378 4.03 -30.92 -17.36
CA ILE A 378 4.97 -29.95 -17.96
C ILE A 378 4.96 -30.06 -19.50
N ILE A 379 5.04 -31.27 -20.06
CA ILE A 379 5.04 -31.44 -21.52
C ILE A 379 3.68 -31.05 -22.12
N LYS A 380 2.57 -31.43 -21.49
CA LYS A 380 1.21 -31.02 -21.90
C LYS A 380 1.08 -29.50 -21.91
N GLU A 381 1.49 -28.83 -20.83
CA GLU A 381 1.41 -27.39 -20.68
C GLU A 381 2.33 -26.67 -21.68
N THR A 382 3.49 -27.25 -22.00
CA THR A 382 4.41 -26.75 -23.04
C THR A 382 3.72 -26.75 -24.40
N VAL A 383 3.19 -27.90 -24.85
CA VAL A 383 2.50 -27.99 -26.16
C VAL A 383 1.25 -27.12 -26.15
N SER A 384 0.49 -27.12 -25.06
CA SER A 384 -0.68 -26.25 -24.91
C SER A 384 -0.30 -24.77 -25.01
N THR A 385 0.86 -24.34 -24.49
CA THR A 385 1.33 -22.95 -24.62
C THR A 385 1.69 -22.60 -26.07
N LEU A 386 2.21 -23.56 -26.83
CA LEU A 386 2.49 -23.41 -28.26
C LEU A 386 1.20 -23.39 -29.10
N THR A 387 0.19 -24.18 -28.72
CA THR A 387 -1.05 -24.38 -29.50
C THR A 387 -2.27 -23.63 -28.95
N ALA A 388 -2.17 -22.95 -27.80
CA ALA A 388 -3.31 -22.37 -27.09
C ALA A 388 -4.16 -21.43 -27.95
N ASP A 389 -5.46 -21.73 -27.99
CA ASP A 389 -6.50 -20.88 -28.55
C ASP A 389 -6.78 -19.66 -27.65
N ALA A 390 -7.02 -18.54 -28.32
CA ALA A 390 -7.28 -17.22 -27.79
C ALA A 390 -8.40 -17.21 -26.74
N THR A 391 -8.05 -17.05 -25.47
CA THR A 391 -8.97 -16.56 -24.43
C THR A 391 -8.88 -15.04 -24.23
N ASP A 392 -8.02 -14.35 -24.98
CA ASP A 392 -7.89 -12.89 -25.01
C ASP A 392 -8.03 -12.36 -26.45
N ALA A 393 -8.50 -11.11 -26.58
CA ALA A 393 -9.09 -10.47 -27.76
C ALA A 393 -8.25 -10.37 -29.07
N PHE A 394 -7.12 -11.08 -29.20
CA PHE A 394 -6.32 -11.15 -30.42
C PHE A 394 -6.02 -12.62 -30.77
N SER A 395 -6.64 -13.11 -31.83
CA SER A 395 -6.43 -14.46 -32.40
C SER A 395 -5.03 -14.55 -32.99
N GLY A 396 -4.13 -15.33 -32.39
CA GLY A 396 -2.86 -15.70 -33.00
C GLY A 396 -3.02 -16.75 -34.11
N PRO A 397 -1.93 -17.13 -34.80
CA PRO A 397 -1.98 -18.11 -35.87
C PRO A 397 -2.34 -19.50 -35.32
N VAL A 398 -3.17 -20.24 -36.08
CA VAL A 398 -3.47 -21.65 -35.85
C VAL A 398 -2.22 -22.47 -36.20
N ILE A 399 -1.83 -23.37 -35.30
CA ILE A 399 -0.60 -24.16 -35.44
C ILE A 399 -0.96 -25.54 -35.98
N ASP A 400 -0.48 -25.86 -37.18
CA ASP A 400 -0.52 -27.21 -37.75
C ASP A 400 0.63 -28.08 -37.23
N ALA A 401 0.65 -29.36 -37.60
CA ALA A 401 1.65 -30.31 -37.12
C ALA A 401 3.07 -29.94 -37.55
N ASP A 402 3.26 -29.47 -38.79
CA ASP A 402 4.57 -29.12 -39.32
C ASP A 402 5.13 -27.85 -38.64
N THR A 403 4.29 -26.83 -38.43
CA THR A 403 4.66 -25.65 -37.65
C THR A 403 4.98 -26.01 -36.20
N LEU A 404 4.21 -26.93 -35.59
CA LEU A 404 4.45 -27.37 -34.22
C LEU A 404 5.83 -28.02 -34.06
N ILE A 405 6.28 -28.81 -35.05
CA ILE A 405 7.63 -29.42 -35.04
C ILE A 405 8.70 -28.32 -35.03
N GLY A 406 8.60 -27.30 -35.90
CA GLY A 406 9.53 -26.17 -35.91
C GLY A 406 9.57 -25.41 -34.57
N LEU A 407 8.40 -25.15 -33.97
CA LEU A 407 8.34 -24.51 -32.65
C LEU A 407 8.94 -25.39 -31.54
N LEU A 408 8.71 -26.70 -31.59
CA LEU A 408 9.26 -27.64 -30.61
C LEU A 408 10.78 -27.82 -30.75
N ILE A 409 11.34 -27.74 -31.97
CA ILE A 409 12.80 -27.70 -32.17
C ILE A 409 13.39 -26.53 -31.37
N MET A 410 12.81 -25.33 -31.49
CA MET A 410 13.27 -24.18 -30.71
C MET A 410 13.12 -24.41 -29.20
N VAL A 411 12.01 -24.98 -28.74
CA VAL A 411 11.81 -25.26 -27.30
C VAL A 411 12.84 -26.26 -26.77
N VAL A 412 13.07 -27.37 -27.48
CA VAL A 412 14.03 -28.42 -27.08
C VAL A 412 15.46 -27.87 -27.05
N VAL A 413 15.90 -27.20 -28.12
CA VAL A 413 17.26 -26.66 -28.24
C VAL A 413 17.54 -25.59 -27.18
N HIS A 414 16.61 -24.66 -26.96
CA HIS A 414 16.85 -23.50 -26.10
C HIS A 414 16.52 -23.73 -24.62
N SER A 415 15.67 -24.71 -24.28
CA SER A 415 15.44 -25.12 -22.89
C SER A 415 16.63 -25.85 -22.26
N LYS A 416 17.47 -26.49 -23.09
CA LYS A 416 18.70 -27.18 -22.69
C LYS A 416 18.46 -28.20 -21.56
N VAL A 417 17.31 -28.87 -21.59
CA VAL A 417 17.00 -29.91 -20.61
C VAL A 417 18.02 -31.05 -20.77
N PRO A 418 18.77 -31.40 -19.72
CA PRO A 418 19.74 -32.49 -19.79
C PRO A 418 19.03 -33.84 -19.86
N ASN A 419 19.58 -34.77 -20.65
CA ASN A 419 19.07 -36.14 -20.76
C ASN A 419 17.57 -36.20 -21.09
N LEU A 420 17.09 -35.36 -22.01
CA LEU A 420 15.66 -35.28 -22.34
C LEU A 420 15.10 -36.64 -22.79
N GLU A 421 15.88 -37.43 -23.52
CA GLU A 421 15.54 -38.78 -23.94
C GLU A 421 15.28 -39.70 -22.74
N CYS A 422 16.05 -39.56 -21.66
CA CYS A 422 15.81 -40.25 -20.39
C CYS A 422 14.51 -39.78 -19.72
N HIS A 423 14.15 -38.50 -19.81
CA HIS A 423 12.85 -38.00 -19.34
C HIS A 423 11.69 -38.62 -20.14
N LEU A 424 11.81 -38.70 -21.47
CA LEU A 424 10.78 -39.30 -22.33
C LEU A 424 10.65 -40.80 -22.10
N PHE A 425 11.77 -41.50 -21.95
CA PHE A 425 11.77 -42.91 -21.57
C PHE A 425 11.08 -43.12 -20.22
N TYR A 426 11.37 -42.27 -19.23
CA TYR A 426 10.69 -42.31 -17.94
C TYR A 426 9.17 -42.15 -18.09
N ILE A 427 8.73 -41.19 -18.90
CA ILE A 427 7.31 -40.92 -19.19
C ILE A 427 6.64 -42.10 -19.90
N ARG A 428 7.34 -42.86 -20.74
CA ARG A 428 6.74 -44.00 -21.46
C ARG A 428 6.64 -45.26 -20.61
N HIS A 429 7.62 -45.53 -19.76
CA HIS A 429 7.82 -46.85 -19.15
C HIS A 429 7.49 -46.94 -17.65
N PHE A 430 7.49 -45.81 -16.92
CA PHE A 430 7.31 -45.80 -15.46
C PHE A 430 5.95 -45.20 -15.06
N GLY A 431 4.94 -45.39 -15.89
CA GLY A 431 3.58 -44.98 -15.60
C GLY A 431 2.64 -46.13 -15.28
N ILE A 432 1.46 -45.77 -14.78
CA ILE A 432 0.39 -46.74 -14.54
C ILE A 432 -0.09 -47.25 -15.90
N SER A 433 0.38 -48.44 -16.29
CA SER A 433 -0.22 -49.19 -17.39
C SER A 433 -1.67 -49.48 -17.00
N HIS A 434 -2.64 -48.93 -17.74
CA HIS A 434 -4.05 -49.34 -17.63
C HIS A 434 -4.19 -50.79 -18.10
N HIS A 435 -3.78 -51.74 -17.25
CA HIS A 435 -4.11 -53.14 -17.43
C HIS A 435 -5.62 -53.28 -17.32
N LYS A 436 -6.29 -53.28 -18.47
CA LYS A 436 -7.61 -53.85 -18.77
C LYS A 436 -8.46 -54.15 -17.52
N THR A 437 -9.13 -53.14 -16.98
CA THR A 437 -10.25 -53.36 -16.05
C THR A 437 -11.43 -52.45 -16.43
N ASP A 438 -12.48 -53.14 -16.88
CA ASP A 438 -13.88 -52.75 -17.00
C ASP A 438 -14.30 -51.69 -18.06
N PRO A 439 -14.99 -52.08 -19.15
CA PRO A 439 -15.53 -51.16 -20.18
C PRO A 439 -16.67 -50.24 -19.71
N LYS A 440 -16.95 -50.13 -18.40
CA LYS A 440 -18.15 -49.46 -17.86
C LYS A 440 -17.87 -48.35 -16.85
N ALA A 441 -16.61 -47.96 -16.64
CA ALA A 441 -16.28 -46.78 -15.85
C ALA A 441 -16.36 -45.51 -16.72
N ALA A 442 -17.59 -45.02 -16.92
CA ALA A 442 -17.86 -43.78 -17.65
C ALA A 442 -17.50 -42.55 -16.80
N TYR A 443 -16.21 -42.18 -16.78
CA TYR A 443 -15.71 -40.81 -16.55
C TYR A 443 -14.43 -40.66 -17.36
N SER A 444 -14.51 -39.91 -18.46
CA SER A 444 -13.59 -39.90 -19.61
C SER A 444 -12.10 -39.67 -19.31
N PRO A 445 -11.23 -40.67 -19.57
CA PRO A 445 -9.78 -40.53 -19.69
C PRO A 445 -9.27 -40.75 -21.14
N GLU A 446 -10.15 -41.04 -22.09
CA GLU A 446 -9.77 -41.42 -23.47
C GLU A 446 -9.19 -40.24 -24.27
N ASP A 447 -9.68 -39.02 -24.07
CA ASP A 447 -9.16 -37.80 -24.71
C ASP A 447 -7.73 -37.46 -24.26
N ASP A 448 -7.38 -37.83 -23.03
CA ASP A 448 -6.13 -37.45 -22.37
C ASP A 448 -4.94 -38.33 -22.80
N LEU A 449 -5.22 -39.56 -23.26
CA LEU A 449 -4.23 -40.53 -23.77
C LEU A 449 -3.92 -40.29 -25.26
N GLY A 450 -4.95 -39.95 -26.05
CA GLY A 450 -4.81 -39.60 -27.47
C GLY A 450 -3.96 -38.33 -27.65
N PHE A 451 -4.26 -37.28 -26.89
CA PHE A 451 -3.48 -36.04 -26.90
C PHE A 451 -2.02 -36.25 -26.46
N MET A 452 -1.78 -37.11 -25.46
CA MET A 452 -0.42 -37.45 -25.05
C MET A 452 0.36 -38.23 -26.10
N SER A 453 -0.29 -39.18 -26.77
CA SER A 453 0.35 -39.94 -27.85
C SER A 453 0.72 -39.03 -29.02
N TYR A 454 -0.14 -38.06 -29.34
CA TYR A 454 0.15 -37.00 -30.31
C TYR A 454 1.36 -36.16 -29.89
N ILE A 455 1.40 -35.65 -28.65
CA ILE A 455 2.52 -34.87 -28.12
C ILE A 455 3.84 -35.63 -28.22
N LEU A 456 3.87 -36.87 -27.74
CA LEU A 456 5.08 -37.69 -27.75
C LEU A 456 5.55 -37.98 -29.18
N SER A 457 4.62 -38.25 -30.10
CA SER A 457 4.94 -38.43 -31.52
C SER A 457 5.59 -37.19 -32.16
N ASN A 458 5.14 -35.98 -31.79
CA ASN A 458 5.75 -34.74 -32.29
C ASN A 458 7.16 -34.52 -31.70
N ILE A 459 7.37 -34.88 -30.43
CA ILE A 459 8.71 -34.81 -29.82
C ILE A 459 9.66 -35.84 -30.44
N ASP A 460 9.17 -37.04 -30.77
CA ASP A 460 9.96 -38.05 -31.48
C ASP A 460 10.35 -37.56 -32.88
N ALA A 461 9.44 -36.90 -33.60
CA ALA A 461 9.76 -36.25 -34.87
C ALA A 461 10.85 -35.19 -34.72
N VAL A 462 10.81 -34.37 -33.67
CA VAL A 462 11.87 -33.38 -33.36
C VAL A 462 13.22 -34.06 -33.10
N ILE A 463 13.25 -35.14 -32.32
CA ILE A 463 14.48 -35.91 -32.07
C ILE A 463 15.01 -36.51 -33.37
N PHE A 464 14.12 -36.99 -34.25
CA PHE A 464 14.48 -37.51 -35.56
C PHE A 464 15.15 -36.42 -36.45
N HIS A 465 14.56 -35.23 -36.55
CA HIS A 465 15.16 -34.09 -37.27
C HIS A 465 16.52 -33.66 -36.71
N LEU A 466 16.74 -33.84 -35.40
CA LEU A 466 17.99 -33.53 -34.72
C LEU A 466 19.01 -34.68 -34.74
N HIS A 467 18.63 -35.88 -35.22
CA HIS A 467 19.49 -37.06 -35.35
C HIS A 467 20.02 -37.26 -36.76
N ASP A 468 19.21 -36.96 -37.77
CA ASP A 468 19.53 -37.24 -39.16
C ASP A 468 20.75 -36.45 -39.64
N SER A 469 21.89 -37.13 -39.58
CA SER A 469 23.20 -36.66 -40.01
C SER A 469 23.53 -37.30 -41.34
N GLY A 470 22.65 -37.11 -42.33
CA GLY A 470 22.88 -37.46 -43.74
C GLY A 470 23.61 -38.78 -43.96
N GLN A 471 22.90 -39.90 -43.97
CA GLN A 471 23.50 -41.13 -44.47
C GLN A 471 23.80 -40.97 -45.96
N THR A 472 25.08 -41.05 -46.33
CA THR A 472 25.50 -41.28 -47.71
C THR A 472 24.85 -42.57 -48.19
N SER A 473 23.94 -42.47 -49.16
CA SER A 473 23.47 -43.66 -49.88
C SER A 473 24.64 -44.28 -50.64
N ASP A 474 24.73 -45.62 -50.65
CA ASP A 474 25.75 -46.39 -51.37
C ASP A 474 25.71 -46.21 -52.91
N ASN A 475 24.86 -45.34 -53.43
CA ASN A 475 24.62 -45.15 -54.87
C ASN A 475 25.10 -43.81 -55.45
N GLY A 476 25.89 -43.01 -54.72
CA GLY A 476 26.59 -41.87 -55.31
C GLY A 476 25.73 -40.71 -55.83
N ASP A 477 24.41 -40.74 -55.58
CA ASP A 477 23.53 -39.59 -55.77
C ASP A 477 23.49 -38.78 -54.47
N THR A 478 24.08 -37.59 -54.51
CA THR A 478 23.93 -36.56 -53.46
C THR A 478 22.52 -35.97 -53.54
N SER A 479 21.55 -36.65 -52.94
CA SER A 479 20.23 -36.07 -52.65
C SER A 479 20.06 -35.95 -51.14
N ASP A 480 19.85 -34.71 -50.72
CA ASP A 480 19.49 -34.19 -49.39
C ASP A 480 20.62 -34.15 -48.34
N ASN A 481 21.21 -32.95 -48.18
CA ASN A 481 21.92 -32.57 -46.96
C ASN A 481 20.93 -32.69 -45.79
N GLY A 482 21.22 -33.52 -44.79
CA GLY A 482 20.30 -33.73 -43.67
C GLY A 482 19.90 -32.43 -42.97
N HIS A 483 18.64 -32.32 -42.54
CA HIS A 483 18.05 -31.13 -41.92
C HIS A 483 18.90 -30.52 -40.79
N LEU A 484 19.60 -31.37 -40.02
CA LEU A 484 20.51 -30.91 -38.96
C LEU A 484 21.67 -30.05 -39.51
N ALA A 485 22.28 -30.45 -40.64
CA ALA A 485 23.39 -29.73 -41.22
C ALA A 485 22.98 -28.33 -41.69
N GLU A 486 21.76 -28.20 -42.22
CA GLU A 486 21.17 -26.92 -42.63
C GLU A 486 20.90 -26.01 -41.43
N MET A 487 20.29 -26.54 -40.37
CA MET A 487 20.05 -25.80 -39.11
C MET A 487 21.36 -25.35 -38.46
N SER A 488 22.38 -26.21 -38.42
CA SER A 488 23.71 -25.87 -37.89
C SER A 488 24.40 -24.79 -38.72
N ALA A 489 24.34 -24.86 -40.05
CA ALA A 489 24.89 -23.83 -40.93
C ALA A 489 24.17 -22.48 -40.75
N ALA A 490 22.85 -22.50 -40.61
CA ALA A 490 22.04 -21.31 -40.34
C ALA A 490 22.38 -20.67 -38.98
N SER A 491 22.43 -21.48 -37.91
CA SER A 491 22.83 -21.04 -36.57
C SER A 491 24.25 -20.42 -36.56
N ALA A 492 25.21 -21.05 -37.26
CA ALA A 492 26.57 -20.52 -37.35
C ALA A 492 26.65 -19.19 -38.11
N LYS A 493 25.86 -19.00 -39.17
CA LYS A 493 25.75 -17.72 -39.89
C LYS A 493 25.13 -16.63 -39.02
N ASN A 494 24.04 -16.93 -38.33
CA ASN A 494 23.39 -16.01 -37.38
C ASN A 494 24.36 -15.59 -36.28
N TYR A 495 25.08 -16.55 -35.68
CA TYR A 495 26.10 -16.27 -34.66
C TYR A 495 27.15 -15.28 -35.16
N LYS A 496 27.75 -15.52 -36.33
CA LYS A 496 28.77 -14.62 -36.91
C LYS A 496 28.26 -13.20 -37.09
N PHE A 497 27.06 -13.05 -37.66
CA PHE A 497 26.46 -11.74 -37.92
C PHE A 497 26.08 -11.01 -36.62
N TRP A 498 25.33 -11.66 -35.73
CA TRP A 498 24.96 -11.07 -34.44
C TRP A 498 26.17 -10.74 -33.58
N TYR A 499 27.19 -11.59 -33.59
CA TYR A 499 28.44 -11.35 -32.86
C TYR A 499 29.21 -10.15 -33.42
N ALA A 500 29.26 -9.98 -34.74
CA ALA A 500 29.87 -8.81 -35.37
C ALA A 500 29.18 -7.50 -34.94
N ILE A 501 27.84 -7.48 -34.93
CA ILE A 501 27.06 -6.34 -34.43
C ILE A 501 27.38 -6.07 -32.95
N GLN A 502 27.29 -7.10 -32.10
CA GLN A 502 27.54 -6.98 -30.66
C GLN A 502 28.97 -6.53 -30.32
N LYS A 503 29.95 -6.93 -31.14
CA LYS A 503 31.36 -6.50 -31.01
C LYS A 503 31.67 -5.19 -31.71
N GLN A 504 30.70 -4.59 -32.39
CA GLN A 504 30.86 -3.37 -33.17
C GLN A 504 31.96 -3.49 -34.23
N ASP A 505 32.09 -4.67 -34.84
CA ASP A 505 32.99 -4.90 -35.98
C ASP A 505 32.33 -4.38 -37.25
N ILE A 506 32.41 -3.06 -37.44
CA ILE A 506 31.77 -2.34 -38.55
C ILE A 506 32.22 -2.90 -39.90
N GLY A 507 33.51 -3.22 -40.05
CA GLY A 507 34.05 -3.77 -41.30
C GLY A 507 33.50 -5.16 -41.61
N ALA A 508 33.35 -6.03 -40.62
CA ALA A 508 32.72 -7.33 -40.83
C ALA A 508 31.23 -7.22 -41.21
N VAL A 509 30.50 -6.27 -40.61
CA VAL A 509 29.09 -6.01 -40.94
C VAL A 509 28.95 -5.41 -42.34
N GLU A 510 29.79 -4.44 -42.70
CA GLU A 510 29.80 -3.82 -44.04
C GLU A 510 30.10 -4.85 -45.13
N ASN A 511 31.16 -5.65 -44.97
CA ASN A 511 31.48 -6.73 -45.91
C ASN A 511 30.33 -7.76 -46.04
N PHE A 512 29.60 -8.01 -44.95
CA PHE A 512 28.44 -8.88 -44.98
C PHE A 512 27.29 -8.25 -45.79
N LEU A 513 26.98 -6.97 -45.59
CA LEU A 513 25.96 -6.24 -46.33
C LEU A 513 26.31 -6.09 -47.82
N ASP A 514 27.58 -5.83 -48.14
CA ASP A 514 28.08 -5.79 -49.52
C ASP A 514 27.82 -7.13 -50.24
N ALA A 515 28.09 -8.25 -49.57
CA ALA A 515 27.83 -9.57 -50.12
C ALA A 515 26.34 -9.80 -50.39
N VAL A 516 25.46 -9.34 -49.49
CA VAL A 516 24.00 -9.44 -49.65
C VAL A 516 23.51 -8.57 -50.82
N GLU A 517 24.02 -7.34 -50.96
CA GLU A 517 23.67 -6.45 -52.08
C GLU A 517 24.08 -7.02 -53.43
N VAL A 518 25.26 -7.63 -53.51
CA VAL A 518 25.74 -8.28 -54.74
C VAL A 518 24.85 -9.48 -55.10
N GLU A 519 24.38 -10.24 -54.12
CA GLU A 519 23.56 -11.42 -54.34
C GLU A 519 22.07 -11.09 -54.65
N PHE A 520 21.53 -10.03 -54.03
CA PHE A 520 20.10 -9.72 -53.99
C PHE A 520 19.68 -8.31 -54.43
N SER A 521 20.51 -7.56 -55.18
CA SER A 521 20.29 -6.13 -55.54
C SER A 521 18.84 -5.76 -55.92
N ASP A 522 18.17 -6.58 -56.74
CA ASP A 522 16.78 -6.38 -57.20
C ASP A 522 15.89 -7.61 -56.95
N LYS A 523 16.32 -8.52 -56.07
CA LYS A 523 15.59 -9.74 -55.75
C LYS A 523 15.00 -9.65 -54.36
N GLU A 524 13.84 -10.28 -54.19
CA GLU A 524 13.29 -10.48 -52.85
C GLU A 524 14.25 -11.31 -52.00
N LEU A 525 14.49 -10.84 -50.78
CA LEU A 525 15.34 -11.54 -49.82
C LEU A 525 14.63 -12.81 -49.33
N PRO A 526 15.29 -13.99 -49.34
CA PRO A 526 14.69 -15.23 -48.86
C PRO A 526 14.17 -15.11 -47.42
N LYS A 527 13.03 -15.75 -47.13
CA LYS A 527 12.39 -15.70 -45.80
C LYS A 527 13.31 -16.22 -44.68
N GLN A 528 14.13 -17.24 -44.98
CA GLN A 528 15.09 -17.86 -44.06
C GLN A 528 16.39 -17.06 -43.89
N HIS A 529 16.54 -15.91 -44.57
CA HIS A 529 17.79 -15.15 -44.57
C HIS A 529 18.16 -14.59 -43.19
N VAL A 530 19.46 -14.42 -42.94
CA VAL A 530 20.03 -13.98 -41.65
C VAL A 530 19.57 -12.57 -41.25
N LEU A 531 19.33 -11.67 -42.21
CA LEU A 531 18.84 -10.31 -41.90
C LEU A 531 17.44 -10.31 -41.26
N ARG A 532 16.61 -11.32 -41.56
CA ARG A 532 15.28 -11.50 -40.96
C ARG A 532 15.31 -12.34 -39.68
N SER A 533 16.50 -12.82 -39.29
CA SER A 533 16.66 -13.66 -38.10
C SER A 533 16.47 -12.87 -36.81
N ARG A 534 15.86 -13.51 -35.82
CA ARG A 534 15.69 -12.99 -34.46
C ARG A 534 16.22 -14.02 -33.47
N ASN A 535 16.89 -13.54 -32.44
CA ASN A 535 17.37 -14.43 -31.39
C ASN A 535 16.22 -14.98 -30.53
N ILE A 536 16.53 -15.82 -29.54
CA ILE A 536 15.52 -16.44 -28.67
C ILE A 536 14.73 -15.44 -27.82
N ASN A 537 15.27 -14.23 -27.61
CA ASN A 537 14.59 -13.13 -26.94
C ASN A 537 13.73 -12.31 -27.92
N GLY A 538 13.55 -12.77 -29.17
CA GLY A 538 12.81 -12.06 -30.22
C GLY A 538 13.53 -10.82 -30.76
N GLU A 539 14.83 -10.67 -30.52
CA GLU A 539 15.58 -9.47 -30.90
C GLU A 539 16.16 -9.60 -32.30
N SER A 540 15.83 -8.65 -33.16
CA SER A 540 16.40 -8.52 -34.50
C SER A 540 17.80 -7.88 -34.48
N CYS A 541 18.42 -7.78 -35.66
CA CYS A 541 19.65 -7.01 -35.84
C CYS A 541 19.52 -5.52 -35.41
N PHE A 542 18.34 -4.91 -35.53
CA PHE A 542 18.09 -3.53 -35.08
C PHE A 542 18.09 -3.44 -33.56
N HIS A 543 17.42 -4.36 -32.86
CA HIS A 543 17.48 -4.43 -31.40
C HIS A 543 18.92 -4.63 -30.90
N LEU A 544 19.69 -5.49 -31.56
CA LEU A 544 21.10 -5.71 -31.23
C LEU A 544 21.94 -4.45 -31.49
N ALA A 545 21.70 -3.74 -32.59
CA ALA A 545 22.39 -2.49 -32.91
C ALA A 545 22.06 -1.37 -31.90
N ILE A 546 20.79 -1.18 -31.52
CA ILE A 546 20.39 -0.19 -30.50
C ILE A 546 21.17 -0.40 -29.19
N ARG A 547 21.30 -1.65 -28.75
CA ARG A 547 22.03 -1.99 -27.51
C ARG A 547 23.53 -1.71 -27.57
N THR A 548 24.10 -1.60 -28.76
CA THR A 548 25.52 -1.23 -28.91
C THR A 548 25.75 0.27 -28.71
N ARG A 549 24.67 1.08 -28.72
CA ARG A 549 24.69 2.55 -28.63
C ARG A 549 25.52 3.23 -29.73
N ASN A 550 25.67 2.55 -30.87
CA ASN A 550 26.45 3.03 -32.00
C ASN A 550 25.50 3.49 -33.12
N HIS A 551 25.32 4.80 -33.24
CA HIS A 551 24.45 5.42 -34.25
C HIS A 551 24.86 5.05 -35.68
N HIS A 552 26.15 5.09 -35.98
CA HIS A 552 26.64 4.78 -37.33
C HIS A 552 26.32 3.33 -37.75
N LEU A 553 26.48 2.37 -36.84
CA LEU A 553 26.13 0.97 -37.10
C LEU A 553 24.62 0.81 -37.32
N PHE A 554 23.80 1.50 -36.53
CA PHE A 554 22.35 1.45 -36.67
C PHE A 554 21.87 2.08 -37.99
N SER A 555 22.35 3.27 -38.34
CA SER A 555 22.04 3.95 -39.60
C SER A 555 22.52 3.13 -40.80
N MET A 556 23.73 2.56 -40.75
CA MET A 556 24.20 1.64 -41.80
C MET A 556 23.23 0.47 -42.01
N LEU A 557 22.79 -0.19 -40.94
CA LEU A 557 21.83 -1.29 -41.05
C LEU A 557 20.48 -0.81 -41.59
N LEU A 558 19.99 0.35 -41.13
CA LEU A 558 18.72 0.91 -41.57
C LEU A 558 18.74 1.27 -43.06
N ASP A 559 19.75 2.00 -43.50
CA ASP A 559 19.85 2.53 -44.86
C ASP A 559 20.17 1.42 -45.88
N ARG A 560 21.13 0.54 -45.56
CA ARG A 560 21.57 -0.53 -46.48
C ARG A 560 20.57 -1.68 -46.60
N THR A 561 19.64 -1.82 -45.65
CA THR A 561 18.62 -2.89 -45.68
C THR A 561 17.22 -2.42 -46.09
N GLU A 562 17.04 -1.13 -46.37
CA GLU A 562 15.81 -0.52 -46.88
C GLU A 562 15.17 -1.30 -48.07
N PRO A 563 15.94 -1.85 -49.04
CA PRO A 563 15.33 -2.59 -50.17
C PRO A 563 14.61 -3.88 -49.77
N TRP A 564 14.95 -4.46 -48.60
CA TRP A 564 14.47 -5.79 -48.21
C TRP A 564 13.68 -5.80 -46.90
N ILE A 565 13.97 -4.90 -45.97
CA ILE A 565 13.28 -4.84 -44.67
C ILE A 565 12.18 -3.79 -44.76
N LEU A 566 10.94 -4.23 -44.57
CA LEU A 566 9.79 -3.35 -44.67
C LEU A 566 9.62 -2.53 -43.39
N VAL A 567 8.91 -1.40 -43.49
CA VAL A 567 8.56 -0.57 -42.33
C VAL A 567 7.76 -1.39 -41.29
N GLU A 568 6.92 -2.31 -41.73
CA GLU A 568 6.18 -3.24 -40.85
C GLU A 568 7.12 -4.12 -40.01
N ASP A 569 8.24 -4.57 -40.59
CA ASP A 569 9.25 -5.36 -39.88
C ASP A 569 9.85 -4.56 -38.71
N LEU A 570 9.98 -3.23 -38.84
CA LEU A 570 10.49 -2.32 -37.80
C LEU A 570 9.44 -1.99 -36.73
N ILE A 571 8.20 -1.67 -37.14
CA ILE A 571 7.10 -1.28 -36.23
C ILE A 571 6.65 -2.45 -35.35
N PHE A 572 6.63 -3.65 -35.92
CA PHE A 572 6.29 -4.85 -35.18
C PHE A 572 7.53 -5.56 -34.61
N ASP A 573 8.71 -4.95 -34.66
CA ASP A 573 9.85 -5.52 -33.96
C ASP A 573 9.71 -5.34 -32.45
N LYS A 574 9.56 -6.45 -31.73
CA LYS A 574 9.42 -6.50 -30.28
C LYS A 574 10.23 -7.65 -29.69
N ASN A 575 10.91 -7.38 -28.59
CA ASN A 575 11.54 -8.44 -27.82
C ASN A 575 10.49 -9.22 -26.98
N THR A 576 10.75 -10.49 -26.71
CA THR A 576 9.86 -11.36 -25.91
C THR A 576 10.04 -11.19 -24.41
N SER A 577 11.21 -10.72 -23.98
CA SER A 577 11.56 -10.60 -22.55
C SER A 577 10.76 -9.53 -21.81
N THR A 578 10.58 -8.37 -22.44
CA THR A 578 9.91 -7.20 -21.88
C THR A 578 8.76 -6.73 -22.76
N ASN A 579 8.59 -7.25 -23.97
CA ASN A 579 7.58 -6.80 -24.94
C ASN A 579 7.76 -5.33 -25.35
N GLN A 580 9.00 -4.84 -25.32
CA GLN A 580 9.35 -3.49 -25.77
C GLN A 580 9.58 -3.47 -27.28
N ASN A 581 9.15 -2.38 -27.92
CA ASN A 581 9.47 -2.08 -29.31
C ASN A 581 10.81 -1.34 -29.45
N LEU A 582 11.31 -1.19 -30.68
CA LEU A 582 12.58 -0.52 -30.97
C LEU A 582 12.68 0.87 -30.33
N LEU A 583 11.63 1.70 -30.41
CA LEU A 583 11.64 3.05 -29.85
C LEU A 583 11.72 3.05 -28.31
N MET A 584 11.00 2.15 -27.64
CA MET A 584 11.10 1.98 -26.18
C MET A 584 12.53 1.56 -25.77
N THR A 585 13.14 0.64 -26.52
CA THR A 585 14.53 0.21 -26.27
C THR A 585 15.51 1.35 -26.52
N ALA A 586 15.36 2.12 -27.60
CA ALA A 586 16.23 3.27 -27.90
C ALA A 586 16.12 4.39 -26.84
N LEU A 587 14.91 4.68 -26.36
CA LEU A 587 14.69 5.62 -25.24
C LEU A 587 15.35 5.13 -23.96
N GLN A 588 15.27 3.83 -23.67
CA GLN A 588 15.89 3.25 -22.48
C GLN A 588 17.43 3.23 -22.55
N GLU A 589 18.00 3.04 -23.74
CA GLU A 589 19.46 3.09 -23.95
C GLU A 589 20.01 4.52 -24.04
N GLU A 590 19.14 5.53 -24.08
CA GLU A 590 19.46 6.96 -24.07
C GLU A 590 20.36 7.38 -25.25
N VAL A 591 19.97 7.01 -26.47
CA VAL A 591 20.71 7.34 -27.72
C VAL A 591 19.87 8.26 -28.63
N PRO A 592 19.95 9.60 -28.47
CA PRO A 592 19.09 10.56 -29.16
C PRO A 592 19.11 10.47 -30.69
N GLU A 593 20.25 10.14 -31.29
CA GLU A 593 20.41 10.06 -32.74
C GLU A 593 19.55 8.92 -33.31
N ILE A 594 19.67 7.72 -32.72
CA ILE A 594 18.87 6.54 -33.09
C ILE A 594 17.37 6.79 -32.82
N ILE A 595 17.04 7.47 -31.72
CA ILE A 595 15.66 7.84 -31.40
C ILE A 595 15.10 8.74 -32.50
N ASN A 596 15.86 9.72 -32.97
CA ASN A 596 15.42 10.61 -34.06
C ASN A 596 15.23 9.86 -35.37
N ASP A 597 16.16 8.98 -35.76
CA ASP A 597 16.04 8.17 -36.98
C ASP A 597 14.77 7.31 -36.94
N LEU A 598 14.50 6.65 -35.81
CA LEU A 598 13.28 5.86 -35.61
C LEU A 598 12.01 6.71 -35.66
N ILE A 599 12.02 7.92 -35.07
CA ILE A 599 10.89 8.84 -35.14
C ILE A 599 10.68 9.32 -36.58
N ASP A 600 11.74 9.61 -37.32
CA ASP A 600 11.67 10.06 -38.70
C ASP A 600 11.00 8.98 -39.57
N VAL A 601 11.43 7.72 -39.46
CA VAL A 601 10.80 6.57 -40.14
C VAL A 601 9.32 6.44 -39.77
N LEU A 602 8.97 6.53 -38.48
CA LEU A 602 7.57 6.42 -38.03
C LEU A 602 6.70 7.56 -38.54
N VAL A 603 7.22 8.78 -38.59
CA VAL A 603 6.46 9.96 -39.01
C VAL A 603 6.33 10.02 -40.53
N SER A 604 7.36 9.61 -41.29
CA SER A 604 7.32 9.61 -42.75
C SER A 604 6.45 8.49 -43.32
N SER A 605 6.44 7.34 -42.66
CA SER A 605 5.94 6.09 -43.28
C SER A 605 4.61 5.61 -42.70
N CYS A 606 4.15 6.15 -41.55
CA CYS A 606 2.91 5.71 -40.90
C CYS A 606 1.84 6.80 -40.86
N THR A 607 0.58 6.38 -40.90
CA THR A 607 -0.58 7.27 -40.65
C THR A 607 -0.63 7.72 -39.18
N PRO A 608 -1.31 8.84 -38.85
CA PRO A 608 -1.45 9.30 -37.47
C PRO A 608 -2.08 8.26 -36.54
N GLN A 609 -3.01 7.45 -37.05
CA GLN A 609 -3.68 6.41 -36.27
C GLN A 609 -2.71 5.28 -35.90
N GLU A 610 -1.87 4.84 -36.85
CA GLU A 610 -0.84 3.82 -36.62
C GLU A 610 0.21 4.32 -35.63
N GLN A 611 0.63 5.58 -35.75
CA GLN A 611 1.54 6.21 -34.79
C GLN A 611 0.97 6.18 -33.37
N ILE A 612 -0.30 6.56 -33.19
CA ILE A 612 -0.97 6.50 -31.88
C ILE A 612 -1.01 5.07 -31.34
N LEU A 613 -1.35 4.08 -32.18
CA LEU A 613 -1.39 2.67 -31.76
C LEU A 613 -0.01 2.16 -31.35
N TYR A 614 1.04 2.46 -32.13
CA TYR A 614 2.41 2.05 -31.85
C TYR A 614 2.94 2.69 -30.55
N LEU A 615 2.78 4.01 -30.41
CA LEU A 615 3.30 4.75 -29.25
C LEU A 615 2.60 4.38 -27.94
N ASN A 616 1.33 3.98 -28.03
CA ASN A 616 0.52 3.58 -26.87
C ASN A 616 0.42 2.07 -26.66
N ALA A 617 1.10 1.27 -27.48
CA ALA A 617 1.32 -0.15 -27.22
C ALA A 617 2.04 -0.33 -25.87
N LYS A 618 1.72 -1.41 -25.15
CA LYS A 618 2.23 -1.66 -23.79
C LYS A 618 3.25 -2.79 -23.74
N ASP A 619 4.28 -2.59 -22.95
CA ASP A 619 5.25 -3.62 -22.55
C ASP A 619 4.61 -4.60 -21.52
N ILE A 620 5.38 -5.59 -21.04
CA ILE A 620 4.91 -6.57 -20.04
C ILE A 620 4.52 -5.93 -18.70
N ASN A 621 5.07 -4.75 -18.38
CA ASN A 621 4.79 -3.98 -17.18
C ASN A 621 3.64 -2.97 -17.38
N GLY A 622 2.98 -2.98 -18.55
CA GLY A 622 1.90 -2.05 -18.89
C GLY A 622 2.37 -0.65 -19.30
N ARG A 623 3.67 -0.43 -19.53
CA ARG A 623 4.28 0.84 -19.93
C ARG A 623 4.24 1.03 -21.43
N SER A 624 3.87 2.23 -21.85
CA SER A 624 3.91 2.71 -23.24
C SER A 624 5.15 3.57 -23.52
N VAL A 625 5.39 3.97 -24.78
CA VAL A 625 6.49 4.88 -25.16
C VAL A 625 6.45 6.16 -24.31
N GLY A 626 5.26 6.66 -23.99
CA GLY A 626 5.07 7.81 -23.11
C GLY A 626 5.75 7.67 -21.74
N HIS A 627 5.86 6.46 -21.19
CA HIS A 627 6.54 6.21 -19.92
C HIS A 627 8.07 6.30 -20.04
N TYR A 628 8.62 6.17 -21.25
CA TYR A 628 10.06 6.23 -21.54
C TYR A 628 10.49 7.60 -22.11
N LEU A 629 9.56 8.43 -22.59
CA LEU A 629 9.87 9.76 -23.14
C LEU A 629 10.63 10.69 -22.19
N SER A 630 10.65 10.38 -20.89
CA SER A 630 11.43 11.17 -19.93
C SER A 630 12.94 11.13 -20.17
N HIS A 631 13.44 10.18 -20.97
CA HIS A 631 14.85 10.06 -21.32
C HIS A 631 15.29 11.01 -22.46
N ASP A 632 14.35 11.58 -23.24
CA ASP A 632 14.69 12.46 -24.36
C ASP A 632 13.68 13.62 -24.53
N LEU A 633 14.15 14.85 -24.34
CA LEU A 633 13.32 16.06 -24.43
C LEU A 633 12.92 16.43 -25.87
N ALA A 634 13.69 16.05 -26.88
CA ALA A 634 13.39 16.34 -28.27
C ALA A 634 12.31 15.39 -28.79
N ALA A 635 12.42 14.10 -28.45
CA ALA A 635 11.39 13.10 -28.70
C ALA A 635 10.06 13.48 -28.02
N LEU A 636 10.12 14.01 -26.79
CA LEU A 636 8.94 14.50 -26.07
C LEU A 636 8.22 15.63 -26.84
N ASP A 637 8.95 16.58 -27.42
CA ASP A 637 8.36 17.67 -28.21
C ASP A 637 7.68 17.15 -29.49
N ARG A 638 8.29 16.16 -30.14
CA ARG A 638 7.79 15.60 -31.40
C ARG A 638 6.59 14.68 -31.20
N LEU A 639 6.64 13.80 -30.20
CA LEU A 639 5.68 12.71 -30.02
C LEU A 639 4.61 12.98 -28.96
N GLY A 640 4.82 13.93 -28.05
CA GLY A 640 4.00 14.08 -26.85
C GLY A 640 2.51 14.35 -27.10
N HIS A 641 2.13 14.86 -28.28
CA HIS A 641 0.74 15.09 -28.67
C HIS A 641 -0.02 13.80 -29.07
N LEU A 642 0.70 12.69 -29.33
CA LEU A 642 0.14 11.39 -29.72
C LEU A 642 0.08 10.39 -28.54
N ILE A 643 0.58 10.80 -27.38
CA ILE A 643 0.66 9.95 -26.18
C ILE A 643 -0.65 10.00 -25.39
N ASN A 644 -1.15 8.83 -25.00
CA ASN A 644 -2.17 8.71 -23.98
C ASN A 644 -1.55 8.94 -22.59
N TRP A 645 -1.64 10.19 -22.12
CA TRP A 645 -1.10 10.63 -20.84
C TRP A 645 -1.79 10.02 -19.61
N GLU A 646 -2.96 9.39 -19.76
CA GLU A 646 -3.70 8.76 -18.66
C GLU A 646 -3.51 7.23 -18.60
N ALA A 647 -2.78 6.65 -19.56
CA ALA A 647 -2.51 5.21 -19.60
C ALA A 647 -1.71 4.78 -18.36
N LYS A 648 -2.24 3.83 -17.58
CA LYS A 648 -1.58 3.32 -16.37
C LYS A 648 -0.74 2.07 -16.64
N ASP A 649 0.46 2.06 -16.04
CA ASP A 649 1.30 0.87 -15.89
C ASP A 649 0.80 -0.06 -14.77
N LEU A 650 1.45 -1.21 -14.57
CA LEU A 650 1.10 -2.15 -13.51
C LEU A 650 1.21 -1.55 -12.10
N ASN A 651 1.93 -0.44 -11.89
CA ASN A 651 2.04 0.28 -10.63
C ASN A 651 1.07 1.48 -10.52
N SER A 652 0.14 1.59 -11.46
CA SER A 652 -0.79 2.72 -11.59
C SER A 652 -0.11 4.07 -11.87
N HIS A 653 1.14 4.07 -12.33
CA HIS A 653 1.79 5.28 -12.81
C HIS A 653 1.34 5.58 -14.24
N THR A 654 1.12 6.85 -14.52
CA THR A 654 0.88 7.37 -15.87
C THR A 654 2.18 7.92 -16.47
N PRO A 655 2.29 8.15 -17.79
CA PRO A 655 3.43 8.82 -18.41
C PRO A 655 3.83 10.13 -17.70
N LEU A 656 2.84 10.96 -17.37
CA LEU A 656 3.06 12.22 -16.65
C LEU A 656 3.60 11.99 -15.23
N PHE A 657 3.09 10.96 -14.54
CA PHE A 657 3.57 10.59 -13.20
C PHE A 657 5.01 10.05 -13.23
N THR A 658 5.36 9.27 -14.27
CA THR A 658 6.73 8.78 -14.48
C THR A 658 7.70 9.91 -14.76
N LEU A 659 7.32 10.90 -15.59
CA LEU A 659 8.09 12.15 -15.79
C LEU A 659 8.37 12.85 -14.47
N CYS A 660 7.34 13.04 -13.63
CA CYS A 660 7.51 13.65 -12.31
C CYS A 660 8.51 12.89 -11.44
N ARG A 661 8.64 11.56 -11.59
CA ARG A 661 9.52 10.70 -10.80
C ARG A 661 10.94 10.56 -11.36
N HIS A 662 11.24 11.13 -12.52
CA HIS A 662 12.59 11.13 -13.10
C HIS A 662 13.47 12.21 -12.45
N TYR A 663 13.72 12.11 -11.15
CA TYR A 663 14.34 13.17 -10.35
C TYR A 663 15.77 13.54 -10.77
N ASP A 664 16.51 12.57 -11.29
CA ASP A 664 17.91 12.70 -11.67
C ASP A 664 18.12 13.30 -13.07
N HIS A 665 17.04 13.65 -13.78
CA HIS A 665 17.13 14.24 -15.11
C HIS A 665 17.86 15.61 -15.06
N PRO A 666 18.89 15.85 -15.90
CA PRO A 666 19.72 17.05 -15.83
C PRO A 666 18.92 18.35 -16.03
N ASN A 667 17.90 18.31 -16.89
CA ASN A 667 16.99 19.43 -17.15
C ASN A 667 15.58 19.19 -16.57
N TYR A 668 15.47 18.65 -15.35
CA TYR A 668 14.18 18.26 -14.74
C TYR A 668 13.10 19.35 -14.77
N LYS A 669 13.46 20.62 -14.53
CA LYS A 669 12.50 21.73 -14.58
C LYS A 669 11.87 21.88 -15.97
N ASP A 670 12.67 21.74 -17.02
CA ASP A 670 12.21 21.83 -18.40
C ASP A 670 11.37 20.60 -18.80
N LEU A 671 11.77 19.42 -18.32
CA LEU A 671 11.03 18.17 -18.47
C LEU A 671 9.60 18.28 -17.92
N VAL A 672 9.47 18.78 -16.68
CA VAL A 672 8.17 19.04 -16.04
C VAL A 672 7.38 20.07 -16.83
N ARG A 673 7.99 21.22 -17.18
CA ARG A 673 7.34 22.28 -17.96
C ARG A 673 6.74 21.75 -19.27
N LYS A 674 7.52 20.97 -20.03
CA LYS A 674 7.09 20.39 -21.31
C LYS A 674 6.00 19.34 -21.12
N GLY A 675 6.19 18.39 -20.22
CA GLY A 675 5.22 17.32 -19.94
C GLY A 675 3.85 17.88 -19.56
N PHE A 676 3.81 18.79 -18.58
CA PHE A 676 2.56 19.44 -18.17
C PHE A 676 1.95 20.30 -19.27
N GLY A 677 2.77 21.04 -20.02
CA GLY A 677 2.31 21.84 -21.16
C GLY A 677 1.65 21.01 -22.26
N LEU A 678 2.14 19.79 -22.52
CA LEU A 678 1.55 18.86 -23.49
C LEU A 678 0.20 18.33 -23.02
N VAL A 679 0.08 17.92 -21.75
CA VAL A 679 -1.20 17.46 -21.18
C VAL A 679 -2.25 18.57 -21.18
N MET A 680 -1.86 19.81 -20.82
CA MET A 680 -2.78 20.95 -20.87
C MET A 680 -3.24 21.29 -22.28
N LYS A 681 -2.37 21.14 -23.29
CA LYS A 681 -2.72 21.36 -24.71
C LYS A 681 -3.61 20.26 -25.26
N ALA A 682 -3.41 19.01 -24.84
CA ALA A 682 -4.23 17.88 -25.27
C ALA A 682 -5.65 17.92 -24.67
N ASN A 683 -5.84 18.60 -23.53
CA ASN A 683 -7.14 18.71 -22.89
C ASN A 683 -7.94 19.92 -23.39
N ASN A 684 -8.98 19.64 -24.16
CA ASN A 684 -9.89 20.65 -24.71
C ASN A 684 -10.99 21.11 -23.73
N SER A 685 -11.08 20.53 -22.54
CA SER A 685 -12.06 20.90 -21.51
C SER A 685 -11.74 22.26 -20.88
N ASP A 686 -12.76 23.05 -20.56
CA ASP A 686 -12.58 24.30 -19.81
C ASP A 686 -11.84 24.09 -18.48
N LEU A 687 -12.09 22.96 -17.81
CA LEU A 687 -11.44 22.55 -16.56
C LEU A 687 -10.57 21.31 -16.76
N ILE A 688 -9.39 21.31 -16.15
CA ILE A 688 -8.40 20.24 -16.22
C ILE A 688 -8.31 19.58 -14.84
N SER A 689 -8.69 18.31 -14.76
CA SER A 689 -8.45 17.47 -13.57
C SER A 689 -7.23 16.57 -13.81
N TYR A 690 -6.47 16.34 -12.74
CA TYR A 690 -5.35 15.40 -12.73
C TYR A 690 -5.63 14.14 -11.89
N ASP A 691 -6.90 13.85 -11.56
CA ASP A 691 -7.29 12.75 -10.68
C ASP A 691 -6.93 11.36 -11.24
N ALA A 692 -6.79 11.24 -12.56
CA ALA A 692 -6.29 10.04 -13.22
C ALA A 692 -4.84 9.74 -12.83
N HIS A 693 -4.02 10.75 -12.50
CA HIS A 693 -2.58 10.64 -12.24
C HIS A 693 -2.27 10.39 -10.75
N THR A 694 -2.88 9.35 -10.18
CA THR A 694 -2.60 8.87 -8.82
C THR A 694 -2.03 7.45 -8.84
N ASP A 695 -0.98 7.21 -8.06
CA ASP A 695 -0.37 5.88 -7.91
C ASP A 695 -1.19 4.94 -7.01
N LYS A 696 -0.75 3.67 -6.87
CA LYS A 696 -1.37 2.69 -5.95
C LYS A 696 -1.36 3.10 -4.48
N ALA A 697 -0.45 3.99 -4.08
CA ALA A 697 -0.34 4.48 -2.71
C ALA A 697 -1.19 5.75 -2.47
N GLY A 698 -1.91 6.24 -3.49
CA GLY A 698 -2.71 7.47 -3.42
C GLY A 698 -1.86 8.74 -3.51
N ASN A 699 -0.62 8.67 -3.97
CA ASN A 699 0.19 9.87 -4.20
C ASN A 699 -0.31 10.59 -5.46
N THR A 700 -0.55 11.89 -5.33
CA THR A 700 -0.88 12.80 -6.44
C THR A 700 0.39 13.31 -7.14
N LEU A 701 0.24 14.10 -8.22
CA LEU A 701 1.38 14.74 -8.90
C LEU A 701 2.16 15.69 -7.97
N LEU A 702 1.49 16.40 -7.05
CA LEU A 702 2.17 17.22 -6.04
C LEU A 702 3.04 16.39 -5.10
N HIS A 703 2.63 15.16 -4.77
CA HIS A 703 3.48 14.24 -4.00
C HIS A 703 4.68 13.75 -4.83
N ALA A 704 4.48 13.52 -6.13
CA ALA A 704 5.53 13.02 -7.01
C ALA A 704 6.64 14.08 -7.21
N LEU A 705 6.30 15.32 -7.56
CA LEU A 705 7.26 16.36 -7.95
C LEU A 705 8.38 16.61 -6.92
N ALA A 706 9.63 16.45 -7.34
CA ALA A 706 10.79 16.75 -6.50
C ALA A 706 11.08 18.25 -6.38
N ARG A 707 10.84 19.00 -7.45
CA ARG A 707 10.97 20.45 -7.61
C ARG A 707 10.04 20.90 -8.75
N ALA A 708 10.09 22.18 -9.15
CA ALA A 708 9.43 22.70 -10.34
C ALA A 708 7.89 22.81 -10.30
N ILE A 709 7.30 23.03 -9.12
CA ILE A 709 5.86 23.33 -9.00
C ILE A 709 5.46 24.55 -9.86
N PRO A 710 6.19 25.69 -9.86
CA PRO A 710 5.85 26.83 -10.72
C PRO A 710 5.83 26.46 -12.21
N GLU A 711 6.82 25.72 -12.68
CA GLU A 711 6.98 25.31 -14.08
C GLU A 711 5.90 24.32 -14.53
N SER A 712 5.36 23.50 -13.61
CA SER A 712 4.22 22.62 -13.87
C SER A 712 2.90 23.38 -14.06
N GLN A 713 2.81 24.63 -13.62
CA GLN A 713 1.61 25.46 -13.56
C GLN A 713 0.42 24.86 -12.78
N LEU A 714 0.64 23.78 -12.02
CA LEU A 714 -0.40 23.11 -11.23
C LEU A 714 -1.12 24.07 -10.25
N LEU A 715 -0.40 25.06 -9.72
CA LEU A 715 -0.95 26.01 -8.76
C LEU A 715 -1.34 27.35 -9.39
N SER A 716 -0.76 27.72 -10.52
CA SER A 716 -0.94 29.05 -11.13
C SER A 716 -1.99 29.10 -12.24
N GLN A 717 -2.34 27.96 -12.86
CA GLN A 717 -3.31 27.90 -13.95
C GLN A 717 -4.75 27.81 -13.41
N PRO A 718 -5.63 28.82 -13.63
CA PRO A 718 -6.98 28.81 -13.05
C PRO A 718 -7.88 27.66 -13.53
N ARG A 719 -7.62 27.11 -14.72
CA ARG A 719 -8.35 25.96 -15.27
C ARG A 719 -8.05 24.65 -14.54
N VAL A 720 -6.94 24.58 -13.80
CA VAL A 720 -6.46 23.35 -13.16
C VAL A 720 -7.12 23.15 -11.79
N LEU A 721 -7.81 22.02 -11.65
CA LEU A 721 -8.42 21.58 -10.41
C LEU A 721 -7.45 20.67 -9.66
N VAL A 722 -6.82 21.21 -8.62
CA VAL A 722 -5.87 20.49 -7.76
C VAL A 722 -6.17 20.80 -6.30
N ASP A 723 -6.30 19.75 -5.49
CA ASP A 723 -6.33 19.88 -4.04
C ASP A 723 -4.91 19.83 -3.47
N VAL A 724 -4.44 20.97 -2.98
CA VAL A 724 -3.11 21.13 -2.35
C VAL A 724 -2.99 20.39 -1.01
N ASN A 725 -4.13 19.99 -0.44
CA ASN A 725 -4.25 19.37 0.88
C ASN A 725 -4.53 17.86 0.81
N GLU A 726 -4.62 17.29 -0.40
CA GLU A 726 -4.97 15.89 -0.60
C GLU A 726 -3.97 14.97 0.12
N MET A 727 -4.46 14.02 0.90
CA MET A 727 -3.61 13.04 1.58
C MET A 727 -3.52 11.76 0.78
N ASN A 728 -2.33 11.15 0.74
CA ASN A 728 -2.21 9.79 0.21
C ASN A 728 -2.84 8.74 1.13
N ASN A 729 -2.83 7.46 0.73
CA ASN A 729 -3.41 6.35 1.51
C ASN A 729 -2.76 6.15 2.90
N LYS A 730 -1.60 6.78 3.16
CA LYS A 730 -0.92 6.79 4.45
C LYS A 730 -1.24 8.03 5.29
N GLY A 731 -2.10 8.93 4.81
CA GLY A 731 -2.47 10.16 5.50
C GLY A 731 -1.40 11.27 5.43
N VAL A 732 -0.49 11.21 4.46
CA VAL A 732 0.57 12.22 4.29
C VAL A 732 0.13 13.22 3.23
N THR A 733 0.21 14.52 3.52
CA THR A 733 -0.04 15.62 2.55
C THR A 733 1.22 15.96 1.74
N PRO A 734 1.12 16.69 0.61
CA PRO A 734 2.28 17.16 -0.13
C PRO A 734 3.23 18.00 0.74
N ALA A 735 2.71 18.92 1.57
CA ALA A 735 3.53 19.73 2.47
C ALA A 735 4.33 18.88 3.47
N ALA A 736 3.68 17.89 4.09
CA ALA A 736 4.33 16.97 5.01
C ALA A 736 5.40 16.11 4.32
N LEU A 737 5.13 15.70 3.08
CA LEU A 737 6.08 14.97 2.25
C LEU A 737 7.31 15.83 1.93
N PHE A 738 7.11 17.10 1.57
CA PHE A 738 8.20 18.04 1.25
C PHE A 738 9.11 18.27 2.45
N VAL A 739 8.56 18.39 3.66
CA VAL A 739 9.35 18.45 4.89
C VAL A 739 10.15 17.16 5.11
N ARG A 740 9.53 15.99 4.92
CA ARG A 740 10.17 14.68 5.13
C ARG A 740 11.33 14.42 4.16
N TYR A 741 11.24 14.91 2.93
CA TYR A 741 12.22 14.71 1.86
C TYR A 741 13.00 15.98 1.51
N ASN A 742 12.98 17.00 2.37
CA ASN A 742 13.78 18.21 2.25
C ASN A 742 13.57 19.03 0.95
N ARG A 743 12.33 19.09 0.43
CA ARG A 743 11.99 19.79 -0.82
C ARG A 743 11.63 21.27 -0.55
N VAL A 744 12.62 22.08 -0.20
CA VAL A 744 12.44 23.49 0.25
C VAL A 744 11.71 24.36 -0.77
N GLU A 745 12.12 24.37 -2.04
CA GLU A 745 11.53 25.21 -3.11
C GLU A 745 10.02 24.94 -3.28
N ASN A 746 9.65 23.65 -3.27
CA ASN A 746 8.26 23.25 -3.36
C ASN A 746 7.46 23.63 -2.12
N LEU A 747 8.07 23.53 -0.93
CA LEU A 747 7.44 23.92 0.32
C LEU A 747 7.17 25.43 0.37
N GLU A 748 8.14 26.25 -0.01
CA GLU A 748 7.98 27.72 -0.10
C GLU A 748 6.87 28.10 -1.09
N THR A 749 6.84 27.46 -2.26
CA THR A 749 5.78 27.68 -3.26
C THR A 749 4.41 27.31 -2.69
N LEU A 750 4.30 26.16 -2.02
CA LEU A 750 3.04 25.67 -1.46
C LEU A 750 2.56 26.54 -0.28
N PHE A 751 3.47 27.05 0.56
CA PHE A 751 3.12 27.91 1.70
C PHE A 751 2.56 29.27 1.30
N ASN A 752 2.84 29.72 0.07
CA ASN A 752 2.28 30.92 -0.52
C ASN A 752 0.92 30.69 -1.21
N ASP A 753 0.48 29.44 -1.36
CA ASP A 753 -0.84 29.13 -1.94
C ASP A 753 -1.95 29.35 -0.89
N VAL A 754 -2.95 30.17 -1.24
CA VAL A 754 -4.06 30.55 -0.34
C VAL A 754 -4.98 29.36 -0.01
N ARG A 755 -4.98 28.31 -0.84
CA ARG A 755 -5.79 27.11 -0.62
C ARG A 755 -5.17 26.16 0.40
N LEU A 756 -3.91 26.36 0.78
CA LEU A 756 -3.21 25.50 1.73
C LEU A 756 -3.84 25.62 3.13
N ILE A 757 -4.13 24.48 3.72
CA ILE A 757 -4.51 24.34 5.10
C ILE A 757 -3.28 23.93 5.91
N PHE A 758 -2.71 24.88 6.65
CA PHE A 758 -1.42 24.67 7.34
C PHE A 758 -1.49 23.71 8.53
N ASP A 759 -2.57 23.79 9.30
CA ASP A 759 -2.84 23.02 10.53
C ASP A 759 -3.71 21.79 10.28
N LEU A 760 -3.70 21.27 9.05
CA LEU A 760 -4.45 20.07 8.69
C LEU A 760 -3.97 18.87 9.50
N GLU A 761 -4.91 18.22 10.19
CA GLU A 761 -4.66 17.00 10.95
C GLU A 761 -5.16 15.78 10.17
N GLU A 762 -4.30 14.77 10.05
CA GLU A 762 -4.66 13.46 9.50
C GLU A 762 -5.72 12.77 10.40
N PRO A 763 -6.89 12.37 9.88
CA PRO A 763 -8.01 11.93 10.71
C PRO A 763 -7.73 10.71 11.62
N LYS A 764 -6.83 9.82 11.21
CA LYS A 764 -6.62 8.52 11.87
C LYS A 764 -5.67 8.64 13.05
N TYR A 765 -4.57 9.38 12.95
CA TYR A 765 -3.49 9.51 13.93
C TYR A 765 -3.38 10.93 14.50
N CYS A 766 -4.08 11.91 13.93
CA CYS A 766 -4.03 13.33 14.27
C CYS A 766 -2.62 13.92 14.13
N TYR A 767 -1.85 13.38 13.16
CA TYR A 767 -0.57 13.99 12.79
C TYR A 767 -0.80 15.19 11.89
N ASN A 768 -0.06 16.26 12.13
CA ASN A 768 -0.04 17.45 11.30
C ASN A 768 1.37 17.74 10.79
N LEU A 769 1.53 18.82 10.03
CA LEU A 769 2.82 19.23 9.46
C LEU A 769 3.94 19.36 10.52
N MET A 770 3.63 19.84 11.73
CA MET A 770 4.59 20.02 12.82
C MET A 770 5.15 18.68 13.35
N ASP A 771 4.38 17.60 13.24
CA ASP A 771 4.83 16.26 13.58
C ASP A 771 5.85 15.74 12.57
N TYR A 772 5.58 15.91 11.27
CA TYR A 772 6.51 15.52 10.21
C TYR A 772 7.81 16.34 10.24
N TYR A 773 7.70 17.63 10.58
CA TYR A 773 8.86 18.47 10.92
C TYR A 773 9.67 17.84 12.05
N SER A 774 9.02 17.53 13.17
CA SER A 774 9.71 17.01 14.36
C SER A 774 10.33 15.62 14.14
N PHE A 775 9.69 14.76 13.34
CA PHE A 775 10.27 13.48 12.92
C PHE A 775 11.55 13.68 12.11
N SER A 776 11.56 14.69 11.24
CA SER A 776 12.73 15.02 10.42
C SER A 776 13.84 15.67 11.25
N ALA A 777 13.49 16.59 12.17
CA ALA A 777 14.40 17.20 13.13
C ALA A 777 15.11 16.16 14.01
N SER A 778 14.40 15.11 14.44
CA SER A 778 14.99 14.04 15.25
C SER A 778 16.07 13.23 14.52
N LYS A 779 16.02 13.20 13.18
CA LYS A 779 17.01 12.50 12.34
C LYS A 779 18.20 13.39 11.99
N SER A 780 18.01 14.71 11.92
CA SER A 780 19.08 15.66 11.62
C SER A 780 19.99 15.96 12.80
N LEU A 781 19.68 15.46 14.01
CA LEU A 781 20.57 15.52 15.19
C LEU A 781 21.93 14.82 14.99
N SER A 782 22.15 14.12 13.87
CA SER A 782 23.39 13.44 13.49
C SER A 782 24.45 14.34 12.81
N GLY A 783 24.24 15.65 12.69
CA GLY A 783 25.24 16.61 12.17
C GLY A 783 24.61 17.91 11.63
N PRO A 784 25.39 18.99 11.39
CA PRO A 784 24.86 20.21 10.80
C PRO A 784 24.40 19.95 9.35
N ASN A 785 23.10 19.99 9.13
CA ASN A 785 22.50 19.88 7.80
C ASN A 785 21.92 21.24 7.41
N GLU A 786 22.69 22.02 6.65
CA GLU A 786 22.31 23.38 6.20
C GLU A 786 20.97 23.39 5.46
N GLU A 787 20.65 22.34 4.70
CA GLU A 787 19.39 22.25 3.98
C GLU A 787 18.20 22.08 4.95
N PHE A 788 18.35 21.30 6.02
CA PHE A 788 17.30 21.16 7.02
C PHE A 788 17.06 22.46 7.80
N SER A 789 18.11 23.25 8.06
CA SER A 789 17.96 24.58 8.68
C SER A 789 17.11 25.54 7.83
N ARG A 790 17.11 25.39 6.50
CA ARG A 790 16.19 26.13 5.61
C ARG A 790 14.74 25.67 5.78
N ILE A 791 14.49 24.36 5.87
CA ILE A 791 13.15 23.83 6.19
C ILE A 791 12.69 24.33 7.56
N GLU A 792 13.53 24.27 8.60
CA GLU A 792 13.19 24.75 9.96
C GLU A 792 12.80 26.23 9.93
N SER A 793 13.59 27.06 9.24
CA SER A 793 13.29 28.50 9.10
C SER A 793 11.98 28.75 8.35
N CYS A 794 11.77 28.07 7.22
CA CYS A 794 10.56 28.21 6.39
C CYS A 794 9.29 27.77 7.14
N VAL A 795 9.33 26.61 7.81
CA VAL A 795 8.21 26.09 8.62
C VAL A 795 7.92 27.01 9.81
N ALA A 796 8.96 27.52 10.48
CA ALA A 796 8.79 28.42 11.61
C ALA A 796 8.22 29.78 11.20
N ASP A 797 8.71 30.39 10.11
CA ASP A 797 8.17 31.66 9.61
C ASP A 797 6.68 31.51 9.23
N LYS A 798 6.31 30.42 8.52
CA LYS A 798 4.90 30.14 8.23
C LYS A 798 4.08 29.90 9.49
N TYR A 799 4.62 29.16 10.47
CA TYR A 799 3.95 28.93 11.76
C TYR A 799 3.65 30.24 12.49
N PHE A 800 4.64 31.14 12.61
CA PHE A 800 4.44 32.41 13.31
C PHE A 800 3.46 33.31 12.57
N HIS A 801 3.51 33.35 11.23
CA HIS A 801 2.56 34.09 10.41
C HIS A 801 1.12 33.56 10.54
N GLU A 802 0.93 32.24 10.64
CA GLU A 802 -0.40 31.62 10.71
C GLU A 802 -1.06 31.78 12.08
N TYR A 803 -0.29 31.55 13.16
CA TYR A 803 -0.84 31.52 14.53
C TYR A 803 -0.76 32.86 15.26
N TYR A 804 0.06 33.80 14.80
CA TYR A 804 0.21 35.11 15.43
C TYR A 804 0.01 36.24 14.40
N PRO A 805 -0.89 37.19 14.66
CA PRO A 805 -1.02 38.41 13.86
C PRO A 805 0.32 39.11 13.66
N ALA A 806 0.51 39.81 12.53
CA ALA A 806 1.76 40.50 12.20
C ALA A 806 2.22 41.53 13.26
N GLU A 807 1.29 42.06 14.06
CA GLU A 807 1.58 43.02 15.15
C GLU A 807 2.04 42.33 16.46
N ASN A 808 1.94 41.01 16.55
CA ASN A 808 2.35 40.24 17.73
C ASN A 808 3.85 39.89 17.65
N ASN A 809 4.66 40.56 18.48
CA ASN A 809 6.08 40.26 18.66
C ASN A 809 6.32 39.01 19.53
N MET A 810 5.70 37.88 19.19
CA MET A 810 5.92 36.62 19.89
C MET A 810 7.19 35.92 19.42
N GLU A 811 8.06 35.61 20.37
CA GLU A 811 9.33 34.91 20.11
C GLU A 811 9.24 33.40 20.40
N ILE A 812 8.06 32.90 20.80
CA ILE A 812 7.87 31.54 21.30
C ILE A 812 6.64 30.91 20.65
N GLY A 813 6.81 29.73 20.06
CA GLY A 813 5.75 28.92 19.45
C GLY A 813 5.70 27.50 19.99
N PHE A 814 4.53 26.88 20.06
CA PHE A 814 4.33 25.50 20.56
C PHE A 814 4.08 24.54 19.40
N VAL A 815 5.06 23.67 19.13
CA VAL A 815 5.17 22.92 17.87
C VAL A 815 4.52 21.55 17.98
N ASN A 816 5.03 20.70 18.86
CA ASN A 816 4.50 19.37 19.08
C ASN A 816 4.69 18.91 20.53
N ALA A 817 4.11 17.76 20.89
CA ALA A 817 4.28 17.17 22.22
C ALA A 817 4.50 15.66 22.11
N ARG A 818 5.37 15.13 22.96
CA ARG A 818 5.66 13.70 23.10
C ARG A 818 5.43 13.26 24.52
N TYR A 819 4.85 12.07 24.72
CA TYR A 819 4.67 11.53 26.06
C TYR A 819 6.01 10.98 26.59
N ASP A 820 6.39 11.39 27.79
CA ASP A 820 7.55 10.89 28.51
C ASP A 820 7.10 9.89 29.59
N GLY A 821 7.52 8.64 29.43
CA GLY A 821 7.20 7.55 30.35
C GLY A 821 7.84 7.73 31.74
N HIS A 822 8.96 8.45 31.85
CA HIS A 822 9.65 8.66 33.13
C HIS A 822 8.88 9.63 34.02
N SER A 823 8.42 10.75 33.45
CA SER A 823 7.61 11.74 34.17
C SER A 823 6.12 11.38 34.23
N SER A 824 5.70 10.32 33.52
CA SER A 824 4.28 10.00 33.29
C SER A 824 3.47 11.19 32.78
N ASP A 825 4.08 12.01 31.90
CA ASP A 825 3.49 13.25 31.39
C ASP A 825 4.12 13.68 30.06
N TRP A 826 3.64 14.76 29.47
CA TRP A 826 4.11 15.25 28.18
C TRP A 826 5.38 16.11 28.27
N SER A 827 6.15 16.09 27.19
CA SER A 827 7.24 17.01 26.87
C SER A 827 6.91 17.74 25.58
N VAL A 828 6.98 19.07 25.61
CA VAL A 828 6.50 19.97 24.55
C VAL A 828 7.69 20.56 23.81
N ASN A 829 7.71 20.43 22.49
CA ASN A 829 8.67 21.11 21.63
C ASN A 829 8.23 22.54 21.36
N THR A 830 9.16 23.48 21.45
CA THR A 830 8.90 24.91 21.30
C THR A 830 9.88 25.56 20.35
N PHE A 831 9.41 26.42 19.47
CA PHE A 831 10.24 27.31 18.67
C PHE A 831 10.62 28.54 19.47
N HIS A 832 11.88 28.96 19.36
CA HIS A 832 12.41 30.19 19.90
C HIS A 832 13.00 31.03 18.77
N CYS A 833 12.35 32.14 18.43
CA CYS A 833 12.82 33.08 17.41
C CYS A 833 13.52 34.26 18.10
N LYS A 834 14.81 34.48 17.82
CA LYS A 834 15.54 35.66 18.31
C LYS A 834 15.61 36.72 17.21
N SER A 835 15.09 37.92 17.49
CA SER A 835 15.03 39.02 16.51
C SER A 835 16.36 39.78 16.32
N LYS A 836 17.35 39.62 17.21
CA LYS A 836 18.60 40.40 17.16
C LYS A 836 19.70 39.69 16.34
N ALA A 837 19.96 40.20 15.14
CA ALA A 837 21.05 39.84 14.20
C ALA A 837 20.86 38.54 13.37
N GLY A 838 19.76 38.50 12.60
CA GLY A 838 19.33 37.34 11.82
C GLY A 838 18.29 36.53 12.60
N LYS A 839 17.16 36.20 11.99
CA LYS A 839 16.14 35.35 12.60
C LYS A 839 16.71 33.95 12.75
N PHE A 840 17.32 33.65 13.89
CA PHE A 840 17.70 32.29 14.25
C PHE A 840 16.54 31.64 14.98
N VAL A 841 16.05 30.54 14.42
CA VAL A 841 15.02 29.69 15.05
C VAL A 841 15.73 28.51 15.68
N ALA A 842 15.44 28.27 16.97
CA ALA A 842 15.87 27.06 17.67
C ALA A 842 14.67 26.32 18.24
N SER A 843 14.66 24.99 18.13
CA SER A 843 13.65 24.14 18.76
C SER A 843 14.16 23.54 20.08
N LYS A 844 13.33 23.58 21.14
CA LYS A 844 13.66 23.02 22.47
C LYS A 844 12.47 22.28 23.09
N TYR A 845 12.76 21.12 23.69
CA TYR A 845 11.80 20.38 24.50
C TYR A 845 11.73 20.90 25.95
N ILE A 846 10.51 21.13 26.44
CA ILE A 846 10.18 21.60 27.78
C ILE A 846 9.18 20.62 28.42
N SER A 847 9.43 20.15 29.65
CA SER A 847 8.51 19.24 30.34
C SER A 847 7.24 19.96 30.80
N MET A 848 6.12 19.23 30.85
CA MET A 848 4.83 19.77 31.33
C MET A 848 4.89 20.32 32.75
N ASP A 849 5.69 19.71 33.63
CA ASP A 849 5.84 20.20 35.01
C ASP A 849 6.45 21.61 35.05
N LYS A 850 7.38 21.95 34.15
CA LYS A 850 7.92 23.31 34.03
C LYS A 850 6.87 24.31 33.54
N LEU A 851 5.96 23.89 32.65
CA LEU A 851 4.87 24.73 32.16
C LEU A 851 3.81 24.99 33.23
N ARG A 852 3.43 23.96 34.00
CA ARG A 852 2.55 24.12 35.17
C ARG A 852 3.17 25.02 36.22
N TYR A 853 4.46 24.82 36.48
CA TYR A 853 5.23 25.64 37.40
C TYR A 853 5.27 27.12 36.95
N PHE A 854 5.53 27.38 35.67
CA PHE A 854 5.49 28.73 35.10
C PHE A 854 4.14 29.41 35.35
N TYR A 855 3.02 28.74 35.08
CA TYR A 855 1.69 29.29 35.32
C TYR A 855 1.46 29.62 36.81
N LYS A 856 1.89 28.74 37.70
CA LYS A 856 1.82 28.95 39.16
C LYS A 856 2.63 30.16 39.62
N VAL A 857 3.86 30.32 39.11
CA VAL A 857 4.69 31.50 39.40
C VAL A 857 4.02 32.78 38.87
N GLN A 858 3.43 32.74 37.68
CA GLN A 858 2.76 33.90 37.10
C GLN A 858 1.55 34.36 37.94
N LYS A 859 0.75 33.41 38.42
CA LYS A 859 -0.33 33.65 39.41
C LYS A 859 0.21 34.23 40.71
N HIS A 860 1.34 33.72 41.20
CA HIS A 860 1.95 34.21 42.43
C HIS A 860 2.50 35.63 42.25
N LEU A 861 3.12 35.96 41.11
CA LEU A 861 3.60 37.30 40.79
C LEU A 861 2.48 38.35 40.81
N ALA A 862 1.29 37.99 40.30
CA ALA A 862 0.13 38.87 40.25
C ALA A 862 -1.12 38.21 40.89
N PRO A 863 -1.27 38.24 42.23
CA PRO A 863 -2.37 37.57 42.95
C PRO A 863 -3.76 38.12 42.62
N MET A 864 -3.81 39.41 42.24
CA MET A 864 -5.01 40.13 41.81
C MET A 864 -5.18 40.14 40.28
N SER A 865 -4.44 39.28 39.55
CA SER A 865 -4.63 39.12 38.11
C SER A 865 -5.97 38.44 37.80
N PHE A 866 -6.45 38.66 36.58
CA PHE A 866 -7.64 38.01 36.03
C PHE A 866 -7.37 36.61 35.46
N LEU A 867 -6.15 36.07 35.62
CA LEU A 867 -5.82 34.73 35.11
C LEU A 867 -6.70 33.68 35.80
N PRO A 868 -7.27 32.69 35.10
CA PRO A 868 -8.08 31.64 35.72
C PRO A 868 -7.34 30.88 36.82
N SER A 869 -8.03 30.36 37.83
CA SER A 869 -7.42 29.49 38.85
C SER A 869 -6.69 28.30 38.21
N GLU A 870 -5.70 27.73 38.93
CA GLU A 870 -4.97 26.54 38.45
C GLU A 870 -5.93 25.38 38.14
N GLU A 871 -6.96 25.20 38.97
CA GLU A 871 -7.97 24.16 38.77
C GLU A 871 -8.74 24.33 37.46
N VAL A 872 -9.10 25.57 37.09
CA VAL A 872 -9.83 25.87 35.86
C VAL A 872 -8.93 25.75 34.62
N PHE A 873 -7.72 26.31 34.69
CA PHE A 873 -6.77 26.29 33.58
C PHE A 873 -6.35 24.84 33.21
N TRP A 874 -6.10 24.02 34.23
CA TRP A 874 -5.64 22.64 34.04
C TRP A 874 -6.78 21.60 34.00
N ALA A 875 -8.06 22.02 34.08
CA ALA A 875 -9.23 21.14 34.20
C ALA A 875 -9.27 20.03 33.12
N ASN A 876 -8.93 20.38 31.87
CA ASN A 876 -8.95 19.45 30.74
C ASN A 876 -7.61 18.69 30.54
N PHE A 877 -6.56 19.10 31.25
CA PHE A 877 -5.20 18.53 31.17
C PHE A 877 -4.63 18.17 32.56
N PRO A 878 -5.35 17.36 33.37
CA PRO A 878 -4.95 17.07 34.75
C PRO A 878 -3.67 16.21 34.81
N ARG A 879 -2.85 16.44 35.84
CA ARG A 879 -1.60 15.71 36.08
C ARG A 879 -1.85 14.24 36.40
N GLY A 880 -1.05 13.35 35.83
CA GLY A 880 -1.04 11.91 36.17
C GLY A 880 -2.27 11.11 35.72
N LYS A 881 -3.19 11.69 34.93
CA LYS A 881 -4.36 10.97 34.42
C LYS A 881 -4.09 10.34 33.06
N ILE A 882 -4.36 9.03 32.98
CA ILE A 882 -4.19 8.24 31.76
C ILE A 882 -5.28 8.63 30.75
N THR A 883 -4.87 9.00 29.55
CA THR A 883 -5.79 9.21 28.42
C THR A 883 -5.82 7.94 27.56
N ALA A 884 -6.95 7.62 26.94
CA ALA A 884 -7.01 6.53 25.97
C ALA A 884 -5.92 6.75 24.89
N PRO A 885 -5.00 5.81 24.62
CA PRO A 885 -3.86 6.05 23.74
C PRO A 885 -4.24 6.54 22.33
N ILE A 886 -5.41 6.12 21.83
CA ILE A 886 -5.95 6.59 20.53
C ILE A 886 -6.31 8.09 20.53
N CYS A 887 -6.71 8.66 21.67
CA CYS A 887 -7.02 10.09 21.83
C CYS A 887 -5.81 10.92 22.29
N SER A 888 -4.70 10.26 22.60
CA SER A 888 -3.53 10.87 23.25
C SER A 888 -2.93 11.99 22.40
N LYS A 889 -2.71 11.72 21.10
CA LYS A 889 -2.18 12.71 20.15
C LYS A 889 -3.14 13.87 19.95
N TYR A 890 -4.42 13.59 19.71
CA TYR A 890 -5.46 14.62 19.60
C TYR A 890 -5.49 15.56 20.81
N LYS A 891 -5.50 14.99 22.03
CA LYS A 891 -5.46 15.76 23.29
C LYS A 891 -4.21 16.61 23.40
N SER A 892 -3.06 16.10 22.95
CA SER A 892 -1.81 16.86 22.92
C SER A 892 -1.89 18.05 21.96
N ASN A 893 -2.50 17.92 20.78
CA ASN A 893 -2.69 19.03 19.85
C ASN A 893 -3.61 20.11 20.46
N ARG A 894 -4.73 19.71 21.07
CA ARG A 894 -5.64 20.66 21.76
C ARG A 894 -4.96 21.40 22.91
N PHE A 895 -4.03 20.74 23.62
CA PHE A 895 -3.21 21.39 24.64
C PHE A 895 -2.28 22.45 24.04
N LEU A 896 -1.59 22.13 22.95
CA LEU A 896 -0.69 23.08 22.26
C LEU A 896 -1.47 24.30 21.75
N GLU A 897 -2.66 24.10 21.21
CA GLU A 897 -3.57 25.19 20.82
C GLU A 897 -3.95 26.08 22.01
N HIS A 898 -4.36 25.47 23.13
CA HIS A 898 -4.73 26.21 24.34
C HIS A 898 -3.57 27.06 24.87
N PHE A 899 -2.35 26.53 24.84
CA PHE A 899 -1.17 27.23 25.32
C PHE A 899 -0.65 28.29 24.33
N SER A 900 -0.76 28.02 23.03
CA SER A 900 -0.48 29.00 21.97
C SER A 900 -1.41 30.21 22.08
N MET A 901 -2.71 29.98 22.30
CA MET A 901 -3.70 31.02 22.59
C MET A 901 -3.32 31.83 23.82
N PHE A 902 -2.96 31.16 24.94
CA PHE A 902 -2.53 31.84 26.16
C PHE A 902 -1.31 32.75 25.93
N PHE A 903 -0.33 32.30 25.16
CA PHE A 903 0.85 33.09 24.81
C PHE A 903 0.51 34.25 23.87
N ALA A 904 -0.36 34.04 22.88
CA ALA A 904 -0.83 35.10 21.99
C ALA A 904 -1.51 36.23 22.80
N LEU A 905 -2.30 35.89 23.82
CA LEU A 905 -2.96 36.86 24.70
C LEU A 905 -1.98 37.69 25.55
N SER A 906 -0.75 37.21 25.77
CA SER A 906 0.27 37.99 26.49
C SER A 906 0.69 39.27 25.76
N ASN A 907 0.38 39.42 24.46
CA ASN A 907 0.62 40.65 23.72
C ASN A 907 -0.24 41.82 24.16
N TYR A 908 -1.38 41.56 24.80
CA TYR A 908 -2.23 42.59 25.37
C TYR A 908 -1.71 43.09 26.73
N LEU A 909 -0.64 42.49 27.27
CA LEU A 909 0.05 43.02 28.45
C LEU A 909 0.86 44.27 28.06
N ARG A 910 0.96 45.22 29.00
CA ARG A 910 1.90 46.36 28.89
C ARG A 910 3.31 45.86 28.57
N CYS A 911 4.09 46.63 27.80
CA CYS A 911 5.41 46.19 27.32
C CYS A 911 6.34 45.66 28.43
N ASP A 912 6.38 46.30 29.60
CA ASP A 912 7.21 45.85 30.73
C ASP A 912 6.70 44.54 31.34
N ALA A 913 5.37 44.40 31.48
CA ALA A 913 4.74 43.18 31.96
C ALA A 913 4.92 42.02 30.97
N ARG A 914 4.88 42.27 29.66
CA ARG A 914 5.19 41.27 28.63
C ARG A 914 6.65 40.82 28.69
N LYS A 915 7.60 41.76 28.83
CA LYS A 915 9.02 41.43 29.03
C LYS A 915 9.21 40.60 30.30
N GLN A 916 8.52 40.94 31.38
CA GLN A 916 8.55 40.18 32.62
C GLN A 916 7.96 38.77 32.44
N PHE A 917 6.83 38.63 31.76
CA PHE A 917 6.20 37.34 31.44
C PHE A 917 7.17 36.42 30.68
N LEU A 918 7.78 36.91 29.60
CA LEU A 918 8.76 36.14 28.80
C LEU A 918 10.04 35.81 29.59
N ARG A 919 10.52 36.73 30.44
CA ARG A 919 11.67 36.47 31.33
C ARG A 919 11.35 35.40 32.36
N THR A 920 10.16 35.44 32.96
CA THR A 920 9.69 34.42 33.91
C THR A 920 9.61 33.06 33.22
N PHE A 921 9.05 33.00 32.01
CA PHE A 921 9.02 31.76 31.22
C PHE A 921 10.43 31.22 30.96
N ALA A 922 11.33 32.06 30.43
CA ALA A 922 12.71 31.66 30.17
C ALA A 922 13.42 31.17 31.44
N ARG A 923 13.19 31.82 32.59
CA ARG A 923 13.75 31.42 33.90
C ARG A 923 13.22 30.05 34.36
N CYS A 924 11.91 29.81 34.27
CA CYS A 924 11.29 28.54 34.63
C CYS A 924 11.75 27.38 33.73
N CYS A 925 12.14 27.68 32.48
CA CYS A 925 12.50 26.69 31.48
C CYS A 925 14.02 26.42 31.36
N LYS A 926 14.87 27.09 32.14
CA LYS A 926 16.32 26.80 32.21
C LYS A 926 16.59 25.38 32.73
N GLU A 927 17.77 24.85 32.39
CA GLU A 927 18.23 23.51 32.79
C GLU A 927 18.81 23.46 34.20
N GLU A 928 19.33 24.58 34.71
CA GLU A 928 19.75 24.72 36.10
C GLU A 928 18.54 24.59 37.04
N ASN A 929 18.65 23.72 38.05
CA ASN A 929 17.65 23.49 39.09
C ASN A 929 17.52 24.73 40.00
N VAL A 930 17.02 25.85 39.48
CA VAL A 930 16.47 26.90 40.35
C VAL A 930 15.25 26.26 41.01
N SER A 931 15.33 25.97 42.31
CA SER A 931 14.22 25.33 43.02
C SER A 931 12.99 26.20 42.86
N GLY A 932 11.84 25.57 42.58
CA GLY A 932 10.62 26.31 42.37
C GLY A 932 10.20 27.13 43.59
N LEU A 933 10.67 26.71 44.77
CA LEU A 933 10.54 27.42 46.03
C LEU A 933 11.34 28.73 46.04
N ASP A 934 12.53 28.76 45.45
CA ASP A 934 13.44 29.91 45.50
C ASP A 934 12.86 31.09 44.72
N VAL A 935 12.30 30.83 43.52
CA VAL A 935 11.63 31.89 42.74
C VAL A 935 10.39 32.41 43.47
N MET A 936 9.60 31.52 44.09
CA MET A 936 8.41 31.95 44.85
C MET A 936 8.80 32.72 46.11
N ASN A 937 9.87 32.32 46.80
CA ASN A 937 10.43 33.01 47.96
C ASN A 937 10.98 34.39 47.58
N GLU A 938 11.75 34.49 46.50
CA GLU A 938 12.22 35.78 45.98
C GLU A 938 11.05 36.72 45.66
N VAL A 939 9.98 36.20 45.07
CA VAL A 939 8.77 36.99 44.78
C VAL A 939 8.07 37.42 46.07
N SER A 940 7.98 36.55 47.07
CA SER A 940 7.44 36.88 48.39
C SER A 940 8.27 37.96 49.09
N ILE A 941 9.61 37.83 49.07
CA ILE A 941 10.54 38.82 49.62
C ILE A 941 10.39 40.16 48.88
N ALA A 942 10.35 40.15 47.55
CA ALA A 942 10.17 41.36 46.76
C ALA A 942 8.84 42.06 47.06
N LYS A 943 7.76 41.29 47.28
CA LYS A 943 6.46 41.83 47.70
C LYS A 943 6.47 42.39 49.12
N GLU A 944 7.13 41.70 50.05
CA GLU A 944 7.24 42.16 51.42
C GLU A 944 8.12 43.41 51.50
N ALA A 945 9.20 43.46 50.74
CA ALA A 945 10.01 44.67 50.55
C ALA A 945 9.17 45.81 49.93
N ALA A 946 8.35 45.53 48.91
CA ALA A 946 7.44 46.53 48.34
C ALA A 946 6.37 46.99 49.34
N ARG A 947 5.83 46.08 50.17
CA ARG A 947 4.88 46.40 51.24
C ARG A 947 5.53 47.28 52.29
N ASN A 948 6.74 46.94 52.73
CA ASN A 948 7.50 47.70 53.72
C ASN A 948 7.92 49.07 53.16
N ALA A 949 8.25 49.16 51.87
CA ALA A 949 8.54 50.42 51.19
C ALA A 949 7.30 51.32 51.04
N ALA A 950 6.11 50.73 50.88
CA ALA A 950 4.84 51.47 50.82
C ALA A 950 4.41 52.04 52.18
N GLY A 951 4.90 51.48 53.29
CA GLY A 951 4.58 51.90 54.65
C GLY A 951 3.12 51.66 55.06
N ASP A 952 2.71 52.25 56.19
CA ASP A 952 1.33 52.21 56.66
C ASP A 952 0.44 53.13 55.80
N VAL A 953 -0.38 52.53 54.95
CA VAL A 953 -1.37 53.25 54.14
C VAL A 953 -2.56 53.60 55.02
N LYS A 954 -2.68 54.88 55.42
CA LYS A 954 -3.85 55.40 56.14
C LYS A 954 -4.90 55.87 55.15
N LEU A 955 -6.04 55.18 55.11
CA LEU A 955 -7.21 55.58 54.32
C LEU A 955 -8.26 56.21 55.22
N SER A 956 -8.87 57.31 54.78
CA SER A 956 -10.05 57.85 55.47
C SER A 956 -11.25 56.93 55.27
N HIS A 957 -12.21 56.96 56.20
CA HIS A 957 -13.48 56.24 56.03
C HIS A 957 -14.16 56.58 54.70
N SER A 958 -14.09 57.84 54.25
CA SER A 958 -14.62 58.27 52.95
C SER A 958 -13.95 57.53 51.78
N ASN A 959 -12.62 57.38 51.80
CA ASN A 959 -11.91 56.68 50.74
C ASN A 959 -12.24 55.17 50.72
N VAL A 960 -12.44 54.58 51.89
CA VAL A 960 -12.84 53.16 52.00
C VAL A 960 -14.25 52.96 51.43
N GLN A 961 -15.19 53.86 51.73
CA GLN A 961 -16.54 53.84 51.17
C GLN A 961 -16.55 54.04 49.65
N GLU A 962 -15.72 54.95 49.12
CA GLU A 962 -15.55 55.12 47.66
C GLU A 962 -15.01 53.85 46.99
N ILE A 963 -14.01 53.20 47.60
CA ILE A 963 -13.46 51.93 47.09
C ILE A 963 -14.54 50.85 47.11
N LEU A 964 -15.29 50.70 48.21
CA LEU A 964 -16.38 49.73 48.32
C LEU A 964 -17.45 49.98 47.24
N TYR A 965 -17.89 51.23 47.08
CA TYR A 965 -18.87 51.60 46.07
C TYR A 965 -18.39 51.26 44.65
N PHE A 966 -17.14 51.60 44.32
CA PHE A 966 -16.56 51.28 43.01
C PHE A 966 -16.51 49.76 42.76
N VAL A 967 -16.17 48.97 43.78
CA VAL A 967 -16.04 47.52 43.67
C VAL A 967 -17.40 46.85 43.56
N GLU A 968 -18.39 47.31 44.33
CA GLU A 968 -19.77 46.84 44.24
C GLU A 968 -20.39 47.17 42.88
N TYR A 969 -20.14 48.38 42.36
CA TYR A 969 -20.51 48.76 40.99
C TYR A 969 -19.83 47.83 39.97
N THR A 970 -18.53 47.60 40.12
CA THR A 970 -17.74 46.72 39.25
C THR A 970 -18.27 45.29 39.27
N ILE A 971 -18.64 44.74 40.44
CA ILE A 971 -19.26 43.42 40.55
C ILE A 971 -20.59 43.38 39.81
N SER A 972 -21.42 44.42 39.94
CA SER A 972 -22.70 44.51 39.24
C SER A 972 -22.51 44.52 37.72
N ASP A 973 -21.58 45.33 37.23
CA ASP A 973 -21.30 45.47 35.80
C ASP A 973 -20.67 44.19 35.22
N LEU A 974 -19.64 43.65 35.87
CA LEU A 974 -19.02 42.39 35.47
C LEU A 974 -19.98 41.20 35.52
N SER A 975 -20.94 41.19 36.44
CA SER A 975 -21.96 40.13 36.48
C SER A 975 -22.89 40.19 35.26
N LYS A 976 -23.22 41.40 34.77
CA LYS A 976 -23.97 41.56 33.51
C LYS A 976 -23.13 41.12 32.32
N TYR A 977 -21.88 41.57 32.25
CA TYR A 977 -20.94 41.20 31.20
C TYR A 977 -20.71 39.68 31.13
N ARG A 978 -20.55 39.04 32.29
CA ARG A 978 -20.47 37.58 32.44
C ARG A 978 -21.70 36.87 31.88
N SER A 979 -22.91 37.38 32.14
CA SER A 979 -24.14 36.77 31.60
C SER A 979 -24.15 36.78 30.07
N VAL A 980 -23.76 37.90 29.46
CA VAL A 980 -23.64 38.03 28.00
C VAL A 980 -22.59 37.07 27.44
N LEU A 981 -21.40 37.00 28.06
CA LEU A 981 -20.35 36.06 27.64
C LEU A 981 -20.79 34.61 27.75
N TYR A 982 -21.50 34.25 28.82
CA TYR A 982 -22.04 32.89 29.00
C TYR A 982 -23.03 32.53 27.88
N GLN A 983 -23.92 33.45 27.51
CA GLN A 983 -24.84 33.24 26.38
C GLN A 983 -24.07 33.09 25.05
N LEU A 984 -23.08 33.95 24.80
CA LEU A 984 -22.25 33.88 23.59
C LEU A 984 -21.47 32.58 23.50
N ASN A 985 -20.80 32.16 24.59
CA ASN A 985 -20.04 30.92 24.68
C ASN A 985 -20.95 29.71 24.42
N ARG A 986 -22.15 29.70 25.01
CA ARG A 986 -23.18 28.67 24.77
C ARG A 986 -23.64 28.61 23.31
N VAL A 987 -23.91 29.76 22.69
CA VAL A 987 -24.32 29.83 21.27
C VAL A 987 -23.17 29.41 20.36
N ALA A 988 -21.94 29.83 20.63
CA ALA A 988 -20.76 29.43 19.85
C ALA A 988 -20.52 27.91 19.92
N ALA A 989 -20.58 27.32 21.12
CA ALA A 989 -20.41 25.87 21.29
C ALA A 989 -21.52 25.05 20.58
N LEU A 990 -22.78 25.48 20.67
CA LEU A 990 -23.89 24.83 19.95
C LEU A 990 -23.81 25.05 18.44
N GLY A 991 -23.45 26.26 18.01
CA GLY A 991 -23.20 26.59 16.61
C GLY A 991 -22.11 25.71 16.02
N ALA A 992 -21.07 25.39 16.81
CA ALA A 992 -20.01 24.51 16.38
C ALA A 992 -20.47 23.07 16.14
N ALA A 993 -21.23 22.52 17.08
CA ALA A 993 -21.83 21.21 16.91
C ALA A 993 -22.78 21.18 15.71
N LYS A 994 -23.57 22.24 15.50
CA LYS A 994 -24.53 22.35 14.40
C LYS A 994 -23.90 22.50 13.01
N GLN A 995 -22.80 23.23 12.92
CA GLN A 995 -22.06 23.34 11.67
C GLN A 995 -21.52 21.96 11.24
N ASN A 996 -21.02 21.19 12.21
CA ASN A 996 -20.58 19.82 11.96
C ASN A 996 -21.75 18.89 11.56
N ASP A 997 -22.91 19.03 12.23
CA ASP A 997 -24.14 18.31 11.85
C ASP A 997 -24.54 18.61 10.39
N LEU A 998 -24.55 19.89 9.99
CA LEU A 998 -24.93 20.30 8.63
C LEU A 998 -23.98 19.72 7.58
N ARG A 999 -22.68 19.77 7.85
CA ARG A 999 -21.66 19.19 6.97
C ARG A 999 -21.87 17.69 6.79
N ASN A 1000 -22.11 16.98 7.88
CA ASN A 1000 -22.39 15.54 7.85
C ASN A 1000 -23.59 15.16 6.98
N VAL A 1001 -24.69 15.91 7.10
CA VAL A 1001 -25.88 15.70 6.27
C VAL A 1001 -25.57 16.00 4.80
N THR A 1002 -24.79 17.05 4.54
CA THR A 1002 -24.40 17.47 3.18
C THR A 1002 -23.48 16.44 2.51
N ASP A 1003 -22.46 15.96 3.22
CA ASP A 1003 -21.53 14.95 2.71
C ASP A 1003 -22.25 13.63 2.43
N GLN A 1004 -23.16 13.22 3.32
CA GLN A 1004 -24.00 12.05 3.11
C GLN A 1004 -24.94 12.22 1.91
N PHE A 1005 -25.49 13.42 1.71
CA PHE A 1005 -26.31 13.73 0.54
C PHE A 1005 -25.50 13.55 -0.75
N PHE A 1006 -24.31 14.14 -0.85
CA PHE A 1006 -23.46 13.97 -2.04
C PHE A 1006 -23.01 12.52 -2.27
N HIS A 1007 -22.73 11.78 -1.20
CA HIS A 1007 -22.37 10.36 -1.32
C HIS A 1007 -23.49 9.49 -1.88
N ASN A 1008 -24.75 9.84 -1.59
CA ASN A 1008 -25.91 9.10 -2.07
C ASN A 1008 -26.28 9.43 -3.53
N ILE A 1009 -25.57 10.35 -4.18
CA ILE A 1009 -25.78 10.67 -5.60
C ILE A 1009 -24.84 9.79 -6.45
N ASP A 1010 -25.41 8.79 -7.11
CA ASP A 1010 -24.68 7.97 -8.08
C ASP A 1010 -24.16 8.82 -9.26
N GLY A 1011 -22.93 8.55 -9.70
CA GLY A 1011 -22.31 9.21 -10.87
C GLY A 1011 -21.39 10.40 -10.56
N LEU A 1012 -21.21 10.81 -9.30
CA LEU A 1012 -20.29 11.89 -8.92
C LEU A 1012 -18.80 11.49 -8.84
N GLY A 1013 -18.45 10.25 -9.19
CA GLY A 1013 -17.04 9.81 -9.19
C GLY A 1013 -16.39 9.70 -7.79
N ILE A 1014 -17.16 9.76 -6.71
CA ILE A 1014 -16.65 9.61 -5.33
C ILE A 1014 -16.07 8.21 -5.20
N LYS A 1015 -14.77 8.11 -4.89
CA LYS A 1015 -14.06 6.83 -4.82
C LYS A 1015 -14.64 6.02 -3.65
N LYS A 1016 -14.84 4.71 -3.81
CA LYS A 1016 -15.20 3.80 -2.69
C LYS A 1016 -14.21 3.86 -1.50
N SER A 1017 -13.00 4.37 -1.73
CA SER A 1017 -11.96 4.60 -0.72
C SER A 1017 -12.09 5.92 0.03
N ASP A 1018 -12.98 6.83 -0.37
CA ASP A 1018 -13.40 7.95 0.46
C ASP A 1018 -14.29 7.40 1.58
N ASP A 1019 -13.65 6.66 2.48
CA ASP A 1019 -14.21 6.19 3.74
C ASP A 1019 -14.99 7.35 4.36
N ILE A 1020 -16.21 7.06 4.82
CA ILE A 1020 -17.16 7.98 5.46
C ILE A 1020 -16.47 8.74 6.60
N MET A 1021 -15.74 9.79 6.26
CA MET A 1021 -15.09 10.69 7.17
C MET A 1021 -16.10 11.79 7.46
N GLN A 1022 -17.15 11.43 8.22
CA GLN A 1022 -18.06 12.40 8.86
C GLN A 1022 -17.33 13.46 9.70
N PHE A 1023 -16.02 13.33 9.86
CA PHE A 1023 -15.22 14.18 10.71
C PHE A 1023 -13.91 14.50 9.98
N ARG A 1024 -14.03 15.21 8.85
CA ARG A 1024 -12.93 16.06 8.38
C ARG A 1024 -12.81 17.25 9.35
N ARG A 1025 -11.58 17.77 9.50
CA ARG A 1025 -11.12 18.92 10.30
C ARG A 1025 -12.23 19.77 10.93
N ILE A 1026 -12.06 20.10 12.21
CA ILE A 1026 -12.89 21.11 12.90
C ILE A 1026 -12.58 22.51 12.36
N ASP A 1027 -12.86 22.74 11.08
CA ASP A 1027 -12.99 24.06 10.48
C ASP A 1027 -14.33 24.63 10.90
N CYS A 1028 -14.43 24.82 12.20
CA CYS A 1028 -15.55 25.44 12.82
C CYS A 1028 -15.07 26.77 13.38
N PRO A 1029 -15.27 27.88 12.66
CA PRO A 1029 -14.97 29.21 13.18
C PRO A 1029 -15.63 29.46 14.54
N TYR A 1030 -16.80 28.84 14.78
CA TYR A 1030 -17.45 28.91 16.08
C TYR A 1030 -16.68 28.18 17.19
N LEU A 1031 -15.95 27.09 16.90
CA LEU A 1031 -15.11 26.45 17.90
C LEU A 1031 -13.91 27.32 18.27
N GLU A 1032 -13.26 27.95 17.29
CA GLU A 1032 -12.18 28.91 17.57
C GLU A 1032 -12.70 30.09 18.41
N LEU A 1033 -13.83 30.69 18.01
CA LEU A 1033 -14.49 31.73 18.79
C LEU A 1033 -14.85 31.25 20.21
N GLN A 1034 -15.33 30.01 20.35
CA GLN A 1034 -15.69 29.40 21.63
C GLN A 1034 -14.47 29.33 22.57
N LYS A 1035 -13.27 28.99 22.08
CA LYS A 1035 -12.05 28.96 22.88
C LYS A 1035 -11.73 30.33 23.51
N TYR A 1036 -11.76 31.40 22.71
CA TYR A 1036 -11.50 32.76 23.19
C TYR A 1036 -12.59 33.27 24.14
N THR A 1037 -13.87 33.08 23.78
CA THR A 1037 -14.99 33.52 24.62
C THR A 1037 -15.03 32.78 25.96
N GLY A 1038 -14.79 31.47 25.98
CA GLY A 1038 -14.69 30.68 27.21
C GLY A 1038 -13.49 31.08 28.09
N TRP A 1039 -12.37 31.48 27.47
CA TRP A 1039 -11.24 32.05 28.21
C TRP A 1039 -11.60 33.37 28.88
N ILE A 1040 -12.22 34.31 28.14
CA ILE A 1040 -12.64 35.61 28.67
C ILE A 1040 -13.66 35.42 29.80
N GLU A 1041 -14.64 34.53 29.62
CA GLU A 1041 -15.61 34.18 30.66
C GLU A 1041 -14.92 33.70 31.94
N SER A 1042 -13.92 32.80 31.81
CA SER A 1042 -13.14 32.30 32.95
C SER A 1042 -12.34 33.40 33.66
N CYS A 1043 -11.82 34.37 32.90
CA CYS A 1043 -11.11 35.53 33.45
C CYS A 1043 -12.05 36.46 34.23
N VAL A 1044 -13.26 36.69 33.71
CA VAL A 1044 -14.29 37.49 34.39
C VAL A 1044 -14.75 36.79 35.68
N ASP A 1045 -14.89 35.46 35.67
CA ASP A 1045 -15.23 34.68 36.85
C ASP A 1045 -14.16 34.80 37.95
N GLU A 1046 -12.87 34.73 37.59
CA GLU A 1046 -11.78 34.99 38.54
C GLU A 1046 -11.84 36.43 39.08
N MET A 1047 -12.05 37.42 38.20
CA MET A 1047 -12.09 38.83 38.61
C MET A 1047 -13.22 39.11 39.60
N LEU A 1048 -14.42 38.58 39.34
CA LEU A 1048 -15.55 38.62 40.27
C LEU A 1048 -15.21 37.99 41.63
N SER A 1049 -14.53 36.84 41.62
CA SER A 1049 -14.06 36.18 42.85
C SER A 1049 -13.09 37.06 43.65
N LYS A 1050 -12.14 37.74 42.97
CA LYS A 1050 -11.19 38.66 43.63
C LYS A 1050 -11.86 39.90 44.20
N CYS A 1051 -12.80 40.50 43.47
CA CYS A 1051 -13.59 41.62 43.96
C CYS A 1051 -14.37 41.23 45.22
N GLY A 1052 -15.01 40.05 45.22
CA GLY A 1052 -15.72 39.51 46.40
C GLY A 1052 -14.79 39.29 47.60
N HIS A 1053 -13.61 38.70 47.38
CA HIS A 1053 -12.62 38.51 48.44
C HIS A 1053 -12.11 39.84 49.01
N MET A 1054 -11.97 40.87 48.18
CA MET A 1054 -11.57 42.20 48.61
C MET A 1054 -12.64 42.86 49.48
N ILE A 1055 -13.92 42.78 49.10
CA ILE A 1055 -15.04 43.26 49.95
C ILE A 1055 -15.03 42.54 51.29
N GLN A 1056 -14.86 41.21 51.30
CA GLN A 1056 -14.80 40.44 52.53
C GLN A 1056 -13.64 40.90 53.43
N LYS A 1057 -12.46 41.16 52.86
CA LYS A 1057 -11.31 41.69 53.61
C LYS A 1057 -11.57 43.08 54.18
N VAL A 1058 -12.19 43.98 53.42
CA VAL A 1058 -12.55 45.32 53.90
C VAL A 1058 -13.55 45.22 55.05
N ARG A 1059 -14.58 44.37 54.95
CA ARG A 1059 -15.56 44.17 56.03
C ARG A 1059 -14.93 43.60 57.30
N VAL A 1060 -14.06 42.60 57.18
CA VAL A 1060 -13.31 42.07 58.33
C VAL A 1060 -12.40 43.13 58.94
N TRP A 1061 -11.79 43.99 58.12
CA TRP A 1061 -10.98 45.10 58.58
C TRP A 1061 -11.80 46.15 59.34
N GLU A 1062 -12.99 46.52 58.83
CA GLU A 1062 -13.94 47.40 59.54
C GLU A 1062 -14.37 46.81 60.89
N GLU A 1063 -14.71 45.51 60.94
CA GLU A 1063 -15.10 44.81 62.18
C GLU A 1063 -13.97 44.76 63.22
N THR A 1064 -12.71 44.72 62.78
CA THR A 1064 -11.52 44.65 63.65
C THR A 1064 -10.96 46.02 64.05
N THR A 1065 -11.35 47.11 63.38
CA THR A 1065 -10.95 48.49 63.73
C THR A 1065 -12.03 49.30 64.44
N VAL A 1066 -13.30 48.86 64.36
CA VAL A 1066 -14.43 49.45 65.13
C VAL A 1066 -14.53 48.89 66.56
N ARG A 1067 -13.84 47.78 66.85
CA ARG A 1067 -13.52 47.31 68.21
C ARG A 1067 -12.18 47.87 68.67
#